data_AF-A0A1I4AJC7-F1
#
_entry.id   AF-A0A1I4AJC7-F1
#
_cell.length_a   1.000
_cell.length_b   1.000
_cell.length_c   1.000
_cell.angle_alpha   90.00
_cell.angle_beta   90.00
_cell.angle_gamma   90.00
#
_symmetry.space_group_name_H-M   'P 1'
#
loop_
_entity.id
_entity.type
_entity.pdbx_description
1 polymer ?
#
loop_
_entity_poly.entity_id
_entity_poly.type
_entity_poly.pdbx_seq_one_letter_code
_entity_poly.pdbx_strand_id
1 'polypeptide(L)'
;MGDSQVQVVPLAPEDRDGYQAVIDLGNRFIGRLGQLPYAAFEEAAEQSRLLIARDERAGALIGYALYRLPRNEVSLTHLCVEPDARGTGVARALVDEITRRHQDRLGVRAKCRDDYGLEQTWSSLGFKARARTTGRGRDRAPMTVWWKDHGHPDLFTEFEQPVELRAAVDLNIVRDLAAPAARRHRSDFLIADHLAGRLQLVITSGMHAELDRTSRDGRQPLVQAIDTYPTIHADRAAAESLHDQLLEVIRADEPGYPATEQDRSDLLQVSHAAAAGLSVFLTWDEGLIKLLAPAIRNLTGMKIMTPTYVVLHLDELANAEAFRQVALSGSSFSHARAGAGLRRELAAFLAKTGGERKRDLQERVEQLIQGGQGPWLVHGDDGRAIALYCGYLEGKRWSVPLLRVADHPMGDTLARHLLWLFKQQAREAGANLVEIADPHLALRVEQAADFELMTHVDGRWYAPVVDVCGTAREVVSAANGALRAAGLGAAPLLNPALTAHAAARLEHAWWPAKLLDSELPCFVVPIRSGYAHELFGYPDGIVPRDPQLSLGREHVYYHSVGNSPLAEPGRVLWLSTGKGTGSGHFFAASQLDGLMIDSPENLHAALSYYGVFDLAAVTRAARGRQQAEALRISNTEIFRAPVSLRRYHRYREQVGEGPTAFMSTRRIPAKLFGKIYREGTGTQ
;
A
#
# COMPACT_ATOMS: atom_id res chain seq x y z
N MET A 1 10.45 3.82 -47.99
CA MET A 1 10.96 3.17 -46.75
C MET A 1 9.74 2.73 -45.99
N GLY A 2 9.46 1.43 -45.97
CA GLY A 2 8.15 0.90 -45.61
C GLY A 2 7.87 0.98 -44.12
N ASP A 3 6.63 1.33 -43.76
CA ASP A 3 6.06 1.06 -42.45
C ASP A 3 6.27 -0.44 -42.14
N SER A 4 7.17 -0.75 -41.21
CA SER A 4 7.12 -2.02 -40.50
C SER A 4 5.89 -1.94 -39.62
N GLN A 5 4.84 -2.71 -39.94
CA GLN A 5 3.73 -2.89 -39.02
C GLN A 5 4.25 -3.65 -37.80
N VAL A 6 4.03 -3.07 -36.62
CA VAL A 6 4.51 -3.60 -35.34
C VAL A 6 3.31 -4.19 -34.61
N GLN A 7 3.40 -5.49 -34.30
CA GLN A 7 2.40 -6.15 -33.48
C GLN A 7 2.84 -6.12 -32.01
N VAL A 8 2.04 -5.52 -31.13
CA VAL A 8 2.27 -5.54 -29.68
C VAL A 8 1.29 -6.48 -29.01
N VAL A 9 1.81 -7.45 -28.26
CA VAL A 9 1.02 -8.43 -27.52
C VAL A 9 1.66 -8.72 -26.16
N PRO A 10 0.89 -9.20 -25.16
CA PRO A 10 1.47 -9.78 -23.95
C PRO A 10 2.31 -10.98 -24.31
N LEU A 11 3.42 -11.15 -23.59
CA LEU A 11 4.11 -12.42 -23.60
C LEU A 11 3.24 -13.45 -22.87
N ALA A 12 2.86 -14.51 -23.57
CA ALA A 12 2.15 -15.63 -22.95
C ALA A 12 3.11 -16.37 -21.98
N PRO A 13 2.65 -16.79 -20.78
CA PRO A 13 3.50 -17.52 -19.83
C PRO A 13 4.13 -18.79 -20.41
N GLU A 14 3.49 -19.40 -21.41
CA GLU A 14 3.96 -20.63 -22.07
C GLU A 14 4.96 -20.35 -23.21
N ASP A 15 5.11 -19.10 -23.66
CA ASP A 15 5.99 -18.71 -24.77
C ASP A 15 7.46 -18.60 -24.33
N ARG A 16 8.10 -19.77 -24.20
CA ARG A 16 9.50 -19.89 -23.77
C ARG A 16 10.49 -19.19 -24.70
N ASP A 17 10.24 -19.23 -26.01
CA ASP A 17 11.13 -18.61 -27.00
C ASP A 17 11.02 -17.08 -26.94
N GLY A 18 9.80 -16.55 -26.80
CA GLY A 18 9.55 -15.14 -26.57
C GLY A 18 10.16 -14.65 -25.25
N TYR A 19 10.04 -15.44 -24.18
CA TYR A 19 10.66 -15.16 -22.88
C TYR A 19 12.18 -15.07 -22.99
N GLN A 20 12.81 -16.06 -23.61
CA GLN A 20 14.26 -16.05 -23.81
C GLN A 20 14.71 -14.84 -24.65
N ALA A 21 13.98 -14.50 -25.71
CA ALA A 21 14.27 -13.34 -26.55
C ALA A 21 14.16 -12.00 -25.79
N VAL A 22 13.19 -11.86 -24.88
CA VAL A 22 13.09 -10.68 -23.99
C VAL A 22 14.30 -10.58 -23.07
N ILE A 23 14.68 -11.70 -22.44
CA ILE A 23 15.83 -11.75 -21.52
C ILE A 23 17.13 -11.42 -22.26
N ASP A 24 17.34 -11.98 -23.45
CA ASP A 24 18.52 -11.74 -24.28
C ASP A 24 18.60 -10.27 -24.72
N LEU A 25 17.46 -9.68 -25.13
CA LEU A 25 17.37 -8.27 -25.47
C LEU A 25 17.64 -7.37 -24.26
N GLY A 26 17.04 -7.66 -23.11
CA GLY A 26 17.25 -6.90 -21.87
C GLY A 26 18.70 -6.96 -21.39
N ASN A 27 19.32 -8.14 -21.44
CA ASN A 27 20.72 -8.36 -21.07
C ASN A 27 21.70 -7.52 -21.90
N ARG A 28 21.40 -7.27 -23.18
CA ARG A 28 22.23 -6.41 -24.06
C ARG A 28 22.21 -4.94 -23.63
N PHE A 29 21.16 -4.48 -22.97
CA PHE A 29 20.97 -3.08 -22.55
C PHE A 29 20.90 -2.90 -21.03
N ILE A 30 21.43 -3.86 -20.28
CA ILE A 30 21.37 -3.91 -18.82
C ILE A 30 21.97 -2.68 -18.15
N GLY A 31 23.02 -2.09 -18.75
CA GLY A 31 23.65 -0.86 -18.26
C GLY A 31 22.77 0.38 -18.33
N ARG A 32 21.65 0.36 -19.08
CA ARG A 32 20.66 1.45 -19.12
C ARG A 32 19.35 1.09 -18.43
N LEU A 33 18.91 -0.17 -18.54
CA LEU A 33 17.63 -0.63 -17.99
C LEU A 33 17.72 -0.92 -16.49
N GLY A 34 18.90 -1.27 -16.00
CA GLY A 34 19.09 -1.87 -14.68
C GLY A 34 18.83 -3.37 -14.70
N GLN A 35 19.36 -4.08 -13.72
CA GLN A 35 19.12 -5.52 -13.58
C GLN A 35 17.74 -5.76 -12.96
N LEU A 36 17.10 -6.86 -13.34
CA LEU A 36 15.91 -7.40 -12.69
C LEU A 36 16.05 -8.92 -12.52
N PRO A 37 15.56 -9.51 -11.42
CA PRO A 37 15.50 -10.96 -11.26
C PRO A 37 14.63 -11.60 -12.36
N TYR A 38 14.98 -12.81 -12.82
CA TYR A 38 14.16 -13.56 -13.79
C TYR A 38 12.72 -13.81 -13.28
N ALA A 39 12.57 -14.07 -11.98
CA ALA A 39 11.26 -14.19 -11.34
C ALA A 39 10.36 -12.94 -11.55
N ALA A 40 10.94 -11.74 -11.69
CA ALA A 40 10.18 -10.53 -11.99
C ALA A 40 9.64 -10.50 -13.42
N PHE A 41 10.32 -11.13 -14.38
CA PHE A 41 9.83 -11.30 -15.74
C PHE A 41 8.75 -12.39 -15.81
N GLU A 42 8.93 -13.50 -15.08
CA GLU A 42 7.93 -14.58 -14.95
C GLU A 42 6.63 -14.06 -14.35
N GLU A 43 6.67 -13.42 -13.18
CA GLU A 43 5.49 -12.83 -12.54
C GLU A 43 4.84 -11.77 -13.43
N ALA A 44 5.64 -10.96 -14.14
CA ALA A 44 5.11 -9.99 -15.08
C ALA A 44 4.43 -10.64 -16.29
N ALA A 45 4.93 -11.77 -16.80
CA ALA A 45 4.29 -12.52 -17.89
C ALA A 45 2.96 -13.15 -17.42
N GLU A 46 2.96 -13.81 -16.25
CA GLU A 46 1.76 -14.39 -15.63
C GLU A 46 0.64 -13.36 -15.43
N GLN A 47 1.02 -12.14 -15.00
CA GLN A 47 0.07 -11.05 -14.78
C GLN A 47 -0.19 -10.20 -16.05
N SER A 48 0.26 -10.63 -17.24
CA SER A 48 0.11 -9.88 -18.50
C SER A 48 0.65 -8.44 -18.44
N ARG A 49 1.70 -8.21 -17.67
CA ARG A 49 2.45 -6.95 -17.48
C ARG A 49 3.78 -6.88 -18.23
N LEU A 50 4.12 -7.94 -18.97
CA LEU A 50 5.23 -7.98 -19.90
C LEU A 50 4.70 -7.97 -21.33
N LEU A 51 4.90 -6.86 -22.04
CA LEU A 51 4.50 -6.70 -23.44
C LEU A 51 5.71 -6.87 -24.36
N ILE A 52 5.50 -7.53 -25.49
CA ILE A 52 6.49 -7.69 -26.54
C ILE A 52 5.99 -7.04 -27.83
N ALA A 53 6.93 -6.46 -28.58
CA ALA A 53 6.71 -5.95 -29.91
C ALA A 53 7.39 -6.90 -30.91
N ARG A 54 6.63 -7.38 -31.90
CA ARG A 54 7.12 -8.22 -33.00
C ARG A 54 7.00 -7.48 -34.34
N ASP A 55 7.97 -7.70 -35.22
CA ASP A 55 7.84 -7.31 -36.61
C ASP A 55 6.80 -8.23 -37.30
N GLU A 56 5.74 -7.67 -37.88
CA GLU A 56 4.67 -8.48 -38.50
C GLU A 56 5.15 -9.33 -39.70
N ARG A 57 6.24 -8.94 -40.36
CA ARG A 57 6.76 -9.66 -41.54
C ARG A 57 7.77 -10.73 -41.16
N ALA A 58 8.64 -10.44 -40.20
CA ALA A 58 9.70 -11.35 -39.79
C ALA A 58 9.32 -12.23 -38.58
N GLY A 59 8.28 -11.84 -37.82
CA GLY A 59 7.91 -12.49 -36.55
C GLY A 59 8.91 -12.28 -35.41
N ALA A 60 10.02 -11.58 -35.67
CA ALA A 60 11.11 -11.36 -34.73
C ALA A 60 10.72 -10.35 -33.64
N LEU A 61 11.20 -10.59 -32.41
CA LEU A 61 11.03 -9.66 -31.30
C LEU A 61 11.92 -8.43 -31.52
N ILE A 62 11.30 -7.25 -31.59
CA ILE A 62 11.96 -5.97 -31.88
C ILE A 62 11.87 -4.97 -30.71
N GLY A 63 11.18 -5.34 -29.62
CA GLY A 63 11.13 -4.55 -28.39
C GLY A 63 10.27 -5.21 -27.31
N TYR A 64 10.37 -4.69 -26.08
CA TYR A 64 9.50 -5.09 -24.98
C TYR A 64 9.30 -3.95 -23.98
N ALA A 65 8.23 -4.04 -23.20
CA ALA A 65 7.97 -3.18 -22.06
C ALA A 65 7.55 -4.01 -20.85
N LEU A 66 8.13 -3.71 -19.70
CA LEU A 66 7.81 -4.30 -18.41
C LEU A 66 7.35 -3.21 -17.45
N TYR A 67 6.18 -3.38 -16.85
CA TYR A 67 5.62 -2.40 -15.92
C TYR A 67 5.03 -3.08 -14.69
N ARG A 68 4.81 -2.27 -13.65
CA ARG A 68 4.12 -2.65 -12.42
C ARG A 68 2.88 -1.77 -12.26
N LEU A 69 1.96 -2.21 -11.41
CA LEU A 69 0.66 -1.57 -11.23
C LEU A 69 0.47 -1.12 -9.76
N PRO A 70 1.33 -0.23 -9.22
CA PRO A 70 1.17 0.22 -7.86
C PRO A 70 -0.07 1.11 -7.72
N ARG A 71 -0.95 0.76 -6.79
CA ARG A 71 -2.19 1.50 -6.48
C ARG A 71 -2.95 1.83 -7.76
N ASN A 72 -2.98 3.10 -8.17
CA ASN A 72 -3.82 3.60 -9.26
C ASN A 72 -3.02 4.25 -10.41
N GLU A 73 -1.74 3.93 -10.54
CA GLU A 73 -0.90 4.33 -11.67
C GLU A 73 -0.24 3.10 -12.33
N VAL A 74 0.38 3.32 -13.49
CA VAL A 74 1.29 2.36 -14.11
C VAL A 74 2.72 2.82 -13.86
N SER A 75 3.55 1.99 -13.24
CA SER A 75 4.98 2.26 -13.09
C SER A 75 5.76 1.51 -14.15
N LEU A 76 6.18 2.22 -15.21
CA LEU A 76 7.01 1.69 -16.27
C LEU A 76 8.42 1.41 -15.73
N THR A 77 8.82 0.14 -15.75
CA THR A 77 10.09 -0.32 -15.19
C THR A 77 11.13 -0.49 -16.29
N HIS A 78 10.82 -1.24 -17.35
CA HIS A 78 11.67 -1.34 -18.56
C HIS A 78 10.89 -0.92 -19.80
N LEU A 79 11.59 -0.23 -20.71
CA LEU A 79 11.15 0.02 -22.08
C LEU A 79 12.38 -0.16 -22.98
N CYS A 80 12.41 -1.25 -23.75
CA CYS A 80 13.56 -1.62 -24.57
C CYS A 80 13.15 -1.82 -26.02
N VAL A 81 13.94 -1.25 -26.94
CA VAL A 81 13.76 -1.38 -28.38
C VAL A 81 15.10 -1.75 -29.02
N GLU A 82 15.06 -2.76 -29.89
CA GLU A 82 16.21 -3.22 -30.68
C GLU A 82 16.80 -2.04 -31.49
N PRO A 83 18.13 -1.84 -31.54
CA PRO A 83 18.77 -0.73 -32.26
C PRO A 83 18.25 -0.52 -33.68
N ASP A 84 18.08 -1.60 -34.45
CA ASP A 84 17.65 -1.54 -35.85
C ASP A 84 16.17 -1.15 -36.00
N ALA A 85 15.39 -1.28 -34.93
CA ALA A 85 13.99 -0.90 -34.86
C ALA A 85 13.75 0.43 -34.11
N ARG A 86 14.80 1.20 -33.80
CA ARG A 86 14.65 2.52 -33.16
C ARG A 86 14.19 3.56 -34.18
N GLY A 87 13.37 4.51 -33.72
CA GLY A 87 12.82 5.56 -34.58
C GLY A 87 11.68 5.11 -35.49
N THR A 88 11.31 3.82 -35.50
CA THR A 88 10.21 3.27 -36.32
C THR A 88 8.85 3.25 -35.60
N GLY A 89 8.77 3.79 -34.38
CA GLY A 89 7.52 3.87 -33.61
C GLY A 89 7.29 2.71 -32.62
N VAL A 90 8.17 1.71 -32.52
CA VAL A 90 8.02 0.57 -31.58
C VAL A 90 7.81 1.00 -30.13
N ALA A 91 8.61 1.95 -29.63
CA ALA A 91 8.47 2.46 -28.26
C ALA A 91 7.10 3.12 -28.03
N ARG A 92 6.58 3.82 -29.04
CA ARG A 92 5.26 4.44 -29.01
C ARG A 92 4.17 3.38 -28.98
N ALA A 93 4.26 2.37 -29.85
CA ALA A 93 3.31 1.26 -29.87
C ALA A 93 3.25 0.53 -28.52
N LEU A 94 4.39 0.28 -27.88
CA LEU A 94 4.44 -0.33 -26.54
C LEU A 94 3.77 0.56 -25.48
N VAL A 95 4.11 1.85 -25.42
CA VAL A 95 3.52 2.79 -24.45
C VAL A 95 2.02 3.01 -24.68
N ASP A 96 1.60 3.09 -25.95
CA ASP A 96 0.20 3.28 -26.31
C ASP A 96 -0.61 2.01 -26.00
N GLU A 97 -0.04 0.81 -26.17
CA GLU A 97 -0.70 -0.43 -25.73
C GLU A 97 -0.81 -0.52 -24.20
N ILE A 98 0.22 -0.10 -23.45
CA ILE A 98 0.12 0.05 -21.98
C ILE A 98 -1.01 1.01 -21.62
N THR A 99 -1.04 2.18 -22.27
CA THR A 99 -2.06 3.21 -22.07
C THR A 99 -3.45 2.68 -22.37
N ARG A 100 -3.62 1.94 -23.48
CA ARG A 100 -4.89 1.34 -23.88
C ARG A 100 -5.36 0.27 -22.89
N ARG A 101 -4.44 -0.56 -22.40
CA ARG A 101 -4.74 -1.64 -21.45
C ARG A 101 -5.11 -1.13 -20.06
N HIS A 102 -4.47 -0.05 -19.64
CA HIS A 102 -4.60 0.55 -18.32
C HIS A 102 -5.21 1.94 -18.40
N GLN A 103 -6.07 2.17 -19.39
CA GLN A 103 -6.72 3.46 -19.58
C GLN A 103 -7.58 3.83 -18.38
N ASP A 104 -7.93 2.88 -17.52
CA ASP A 104 -8.63 3.05 -16.25
C ASP A 104 -7.78 3.65 -15.12
N ARG A 105 -6.44 3.66 -15.26
CA ARG A 105 -5.48 4.22 -14.29
C ARG A 105 -5.15 5.68 -14.60
N LEU A 106 -4.59 6.42 -13.63
CA LEU A 106 -4.27 7.86 -13.77
C LEU A 106 -3.31 8.18 -14.92
N GLY A 107 -2.33 7.31 -15.12
CA GLY A 107 -1.29 7.54 -16.09
C GLY A 107 -0.12 6.59 -15.92
N VAL A 108 0.91 6.82 -16.73
CA VAL A 108 2.15 6.07 -16.73
C VAL A 108 3.26 6.92 -16.14
N ARG A 109 3.87 6.43 -15.07
CA ARG A 109 5.08 6.98 -14.47
C ARG A 109 6.32 6.24 -14.96
N ALA A 110 7.36 6.98 -15.29
CA ALA A 110 8.70 6.45 -15.54
C ALA A 110 9.76 7.25 -14.77
N LYS A 111 10.84 6.60 -14.35
CA LYS A 111 12.03 7.26 -13.78
C LYS A 111 13.18 7.05 -14.74
N CYS A 112 13.88 8.12 -15.10
CA CYS A 112 14.99 8.05 -16.04
C CYS A 112 16.15 8.92 -15.58
N ARG A 113 17.39 8.46 -15.75
CA ARG A 113 18.59 9.24 -15.49
C ARG A 113 18.74 10.34 -16.54
N ASP A 114 19.19 11.50 -16.09
CA ASP A 114 19.33 12.67 -16.96
C ASP A 114 20.48 12.49 -17.97
N ASP A 115 21.52 11.76 -17.58
CA ASP A 115 22.72 11.50 -18.40
C ASP A 115 22.48 10.54 -19.58
N TYR A 116 21.31 9.91 -19.66
CA TYR A 116 20.94 9.05 -20.79
C TYR A 116 20.52 9.84 -22.04
N GLY A 117 20.25 11.15 -21.92
CA GLY A 117 19.87 12.00 -23.05
C GLY A 117 18.53 11.62 -23.69
N LEU A 118 17.60 11.03 -22.93
CA LEU A 118 16.30 10.53 -23.42
C LEU A 118 15.14 11.52 -23.25
N GLU A 119 15.42 12.78 -22.90
CA GLU A 119 14.41 13.81 -22.64
C GLU A 119 13.43 14.02 -23.81
N GLN A 120 13.97 14.17 -25.02
CA GLN A 120 13.17 14.32 -26.23
C GLN A 120 12.36 13.06 -26.54
N THR A 121 12.92 11.88 -26.26
CA THR A 121 12.22 10.60 -26.44
C THR A 121 10.98 10.54 -25.55
N TRP A 122 11.12 10.81 -24.25
CA TRP A 122 9.99 10.82 -23.32
C TRP A 122 8.92 11.84 -23.70
N SER A 123 9.35 13.05 -24.07
CA SER A 123 8.45 14.11 -24.55
C SER A 123 7.69 13.67 -25.81
N SER A 124 8.36 13.01 -26.76
CA SER A 124 7.74 12.51 -27.98
C SER A 124 6.72 11.39 -27.72
N LEU A 125 6.91 10.59 -26.66
CA LEU A 125 5.98 9.56 -26.20
C LEU A 125 4.79 10.14 -25.41
N GLY A 126 4.74 11.46 -25.22
CA GLY A 126 3.66 12.15 -24.52
C GLY A 126 3.85 12.21 -23.00
N PHE A 127 5.06 11.95 -22.50
CA PHE A 127 5.37 12.18 -21.09
C PHE A 127 5.78 13.64 -20.85
N LYS A 128 5.50 14.14 -19.65
CA LYS A 128 5.96 15.44 -19.14
C LYS A 128 6.87 15.20 -17.95
N ALA A 129 7.95 15.98 -17.84
CA ALA A 129 8.77 16.01 -16.64
C ALA A 129 7.93 16.56 -15.48
N ARG A 130 7.83 15.82 -14.37
CA ARG A 130 7.03 16.24 -13.19
C ARG A 130 7.86 16.42 -11.91
N ALA A 131 8.96 15.68 -11.72
CA ALA A 131 9.81 15.82 -10.53
C ALA A 131 11.28 15.45 -10.79
N ARG A 132 12.17 15.86 -9.88
CA ARG A 132 13.60 15.54 -9.89
C ARG A 132 13.93 14.62 -8.71
N THR A 133 14.83 13.66 -8.90
CA THR A 133 15.27 12.71 -7.87
C THR A 133 16.73 12.29 -8.14
N THR A 134 17.27 11.37 -7.33
CA THR A 134 18.64 10.86 -7.49
C THR A 134 18.65 9.33 -7.51
N GLY A 135 19.53 8.75 -8.34
CA GLY A 135 19.74 7.31 -8.44
C GLY A 135 20.41 6.72 -7.20
N ARG A 136 20.37 5.39 -7.08
CA ARG A 136 20.96 4.64 -5.95
C ARG A 136 22.28 3.94 -6.29
N GLY A 137 22.73 4.03 -7.54
CA GLY A 137 24.08 3.60 -7.93
C GLY A 137 25.18 4.41 -7.24
N ARG A 138 26.43 3.93 -7.35
CA ARG A 138 27.61 4.57 -6.72
C ARG A 138 27.80 6.04 -7.12
N ASP A 139 27.26 6.45 -8.27
CA ASP A 139 27.35 7.81 -8.82
C ASP A 139 26.21 8.75 -8.39
N ARG A 140 25.16 8.22 -7.73
CA ARG A 140 23.96 8.97 -7.29
C ARG A 140 23.42 9.92 -8.36
N ALA A 141 23.40 9.47 -9.61
CA ALA A 141 23.16 10.35 -10.75
C ALA A 141 21.79 11.06 -10.67
N PRO A 142 21.70 12.32 -11.14
CA PRO A 142 20.43 13.03 -11.24
C PRO A 142 19.43 12.30 -12.15
N MET A 143 18.18 12.29 -11.72
CA MET A 143 17.09 11.63 -12.42
C MET A 143 15.85 12.53 -12.53
N THR A 144 15.09 12.30 -13.59
CA THR A 144 13.79 12.92 -13.81
C THR A 144 12.67 11.89 -13.72
N VAL A 145 11.60 12.26 -13.02
CA VAL A 145 10.34 11.52 -13.00
C VAL A 145 9.45 12.05 -14.13
N TRP A 146 9.09 11.15 -15.03
CA TRP A 146 8.29 11.38 -16.23
C TRP A 146 6.88 10.86 -16.02
N TRP A 147 5.88 11.62 -16.49
CA TRP A 147 4.47 11.26 -16.37
C TRP A 147 3.71 11.43 -17.68
N LYS A 148 3.02 10.37 -18.11
CA LYS A 148 2.05 10.40 -19.22
C LYS A 148 0.65 10.26 -18.64
N ASP A 149 -0.18 11.25 -18.90
CA ASP A 149 -1.54 11.32 -18.37
C ASP A 149 -2.52 10.52 -19.24
N HIS A 150 -3.52 9.87 -18.62
CA HIS A 150 -4.60 9.17 -19.34
C HIS A 150 -5.85 10.03 -19.57
N GLY A 151 -5.85 11.29 -19.13
CA GLY A 151 -6.93 12.24 -19.41
C GLY A 151 -8.20 11.97 -18.60
N HIS A 152 -8.07 11.27 -17.47
CA HIS A 152 -9.16 11.22 -16.48
C HIS A 152 -9.39 12.62 -15.95
N PRO A 153 -10.64 13.01 -15.67
CA PRO A 153 -10.92 14.31 -15.09
C PRO A 153 -10.08 14.52 -13.82
N ASP A 154 -9.13 15.44 -13.92
CA ASP A 154 -8.24 15.86 -12.85
C ASP A 154 -9.07 16.61 -11.80
N LEU A 155 -9.71 15.87 -10.91
CA LEU A 155 -10.19 16.44 -9.66
C LEU A 155 -9.14 16.32 -8.56
N PHE A 156 -8.33 15.26 -8.52
CA PHE A 156 -7.29 15.06 -7.50
C PHE A 156 -6.08 14.33 -8.10
N THR A 157 -5.02 15.08 -8.36
CA THR A 157 -3.71 14.53 -8.72
C THR A 157 -2.61 15.31 -8.01
N GLU A 158 -2.28 14.92 -6.77
CA GLU A 158 -0.95 15.15 -6.20
C GLU A 158 -0.36 13.82 -5.69
N PHE A 159 0.94 13.68 -5.89
CA PHE A 159 1.66 12.41 -5.86
C PHE A 159 2.19 12.09 -4.48
N GLU A 160 1.86 10.92 -3.98
CA GLU A 160 2.57 10.34 -2.84
C GLU A 160 4.03 10.06 -3.20
N GLN A 161 4.92 10.38 -2.26
CA GLN A 161 6.18 9.66 -2.15
C GLN A 161 5.89 8.34 -1.43
N PRO A 162 6.16 7.18 -2.05
CA PRO A 162 6.00 5.90 -1.38
C PRO A 162 6.90 5.86 -0.14
N VAL A 163 6.40 5.26 0.94
CA VAL A 163 7.22 5.00 2.14
C VAL A 163 8.43 4.17 1.72
N GLU A 164 9.62 4.65 2.04
CA GLU A 164 10.86 3.95 1.71
C GLU A 164 11.10 2.82 2.71
N LEU A 165 11.04 1.57 2.24
CA LEU A 165 11.34 0.39 3.06
C LEU A 165 12.83 0.34 3.37
N ARG A 166 13.20 0.32 4.65
CA ARG A 166 14.60 0.09 5.08
C ARG A 166 14.84 -1.39 5.30
N ALA A 167 15.84 -1.95 4.60
CA ALA A 167 16.17 -3.37 4.68
C ALA A 167 17.64 -3.57 5.09
N ALA A 168 17.87 -4.28 6.19
CA ALA A 168 19.21 -4.76 6.52
C ALA A 168 19.65 -5.78 5.47
N VAL A 169 20.93 -5.77 5.14
CA VAL A 169 21.53 -6.74 4.20
C VAL A 169 22.57 -7.58 4.90
N ASP A 170 22.67 -8.85 4.48
CA ASP A 170 23.77 -9.75 4.81
C ASP A 170 25.10 -9.25 4.18
N LEU A 171 26.22 -9.48 4.86
CA LEU A 171 27.56 -9.21 4.36
C LEU A 171 27.82 -9.84 2.97
N ASN A 172 27.25 -11.01 2.69
CA ASN A 172 27.41 -11.67 1.39
C ASN A 172 26.76 -10.90 0.24
N ILE A 173 25.64 -10.21 0.50
CA ILE A 173 25.00 -9.33 -0.50
C ILE A 173 25.89 -8.11 -0.76
N VAL A 174 26.45 -7.52 0.31
CA VAL A 174 27.35 -6.37 0.15
C VAL A 174 28.63 -6.77 -0.58
N ARG A 175 29.18 -7.96 -0.28
CA ARG A 175 30.33 -8.52 -0.97
C ARG A 175 30.07 -8.73 -2.45
N ASP A 176 28.87 -9.21 -2.81
CA ASP A 176 28.45 -9.36 -4.19
C ASP A 176 28.35 -8.00 -4.91
N LEU A 177 27.74 -6.99 -4.28
CA LEU A 177 27.66 -5.60 -4.79
C LEU A 177 29.01 -4.85 -4.83
N ALA A 178 29.96 -5.27 -3.99
CA ALA A 178 31.30 -4.68 -3.91
C ALA A 178 32.27 -5.27 -4.94
N ALA A 179 32.00 -6.48 -5.44
CA ALA A 179 32.89 -7.19 -6.33
C ALA A 179 33.13 -6.41 -7.65
N PRO A 180 34.27 -6.63 -8.35
CA PRO A 180 34.55 -5.96 -9.61
C PRO A 180 33.51 -6.30 -10.70
N ALA A 181 33.12 -5.30 -11.49
CA ALA A 181 32.10 -5.36 -12.56
C ALA A 181 32.31 -6.43 -13.65
N ALA A 182 33.46 -7.11 -13.65
CA ALA A 182 33.75 -8.23 -14.53
C ALA A 182 33.00 -9.53 -14.14
N ARG A 183 32.39 -9.59 -12.95
CA ARG A 183 31.49 -10.67 -12.54
C ARG A 183 30.04 -10.22 -12.71
N ARG A 184 29.15 -11.07 -13.24
CA ARG A 184 27.70 -10.84 -13.13
C ARG A 184 27.34 -10.95 -11.65
N HIS A 185 26.91 -9.85 -11.05
CA HIS A 185 26.50 -9.80 -9.65
C HIS A 185 25.07 -10.30 -9.52
N ARG A 186 24.80 -11.15 -8.54
CA ARG A 186 23.46 -11.68 -8.29
C ARG A 186 22.55 -10.60 -7.70
N SER A 187 23.11 -9.59 -7.04
CA SER A 187 22.40 -8.63 -6.19
C SER A 187 22.24 -7.23 -6.79
N ASP A 188 22.81 -6.96 -7.97
CA ASP A 188 22.81 -5.63 -8.63
C ASP A 188 21.42 -5.03 -8.81
N PHE A 189 20.39 -5.87 -8.94
CA PHE A 189 19.01 -5.41 -9.10
C PHE A 189 18.51 -4.64 -7.86
N LEU A 190 19.07 -4.87 -6.66
CA LEU A 190 18.68 -4.15 -5.44
C LEU A 190 19.02 -2.65 -5.51
N ILE A 191 20.05 -2.28 -6.27
CA ILE A 191 20.50 -0.89 -6.45
C ILE A 191 19.98 -0.25 -7.75
N ALA A 192 19.10 -0.93 -8.49
CA ALA A 192 18.54 -0.41 -9.74
C ALA A 192 17.77 0.91 -9.54
N ASP A 193 17.83 1.79 -10.53
CA ASP A 193 17.29 3.16 -10.41
C ASP A 193 15.78 3.23 -10.20
N HIS A 194 15.01 2.28 -10.77
CA HIS A 194 13.55 2.25 -10.66
C HIS A 194 13.04 2.05 -9.22
N LEU A 195 13.89 1.56 -8.33
CA LEU A 195 13.61 1.32 -6.91
C LEU A 195 14.03 2.52 -6.02
N ALA A 196 14.59 3.60 -6.58
CA ALA A 196 14.98 4.81 -5.84
C ALA A 196 13.80 5.45 -5.09
N GLY A 197 14.00 5.78 -3.80
CA GLY A 197 12.98 6.32 -2.91
C GLY A 197 11.88 5.32 -2.54
N ARG A 198 12.15 4.01 -2.61
CA ARG A 198 11.20 2.94 -2.27
C ARG A 198 11.83 1.83 -1.43
N LEU A 199 13.11 1.53 -1.65
CA LEU A 199 13.91 0.60 -0.87
C LEU A 199 15.23 1.28 -0.49
N GLN A 200 15.62 1.21 0.77
CA GLN A 200 16.90 1.69 1.27
C GLN A 200 17.63 0.51 1.93
N LEU A 201 18.74 0.09 1.33
CA LEU A 201 19.62 -0.89 1.96
C LEU A 201 20.36 -0.21 3.11
N VAL A 202 20.38 -0.85 4.28
CA VAL A 202 21.05 -0.35 5.47
C VAL A 202 22.01 -1.39 6.03
N ILE A 203 23.05 -0.91 6.70
CA ILE A 203 24.07 -1.74 7.35
C ILE A 203 23.88 -1.64 8.86
N THR A 204 24.07 -2.74 9.58
CA THR A 204 23.89 -2.76 11.04
C THR A 204 25.24 -2.71 11.75
N SER A 205 25.23 -2.32 13.02
CA SER A 205 26.42 -2.42 13.89
C SER A 205 26.96 -3.86 13.99
N GLY A 206 26.12 -4.88 13.79
CA GLY A 206 26.53 -6.29 13.77
C GLY A 206 27.45 -6.62 12.59
N MET A 207 27.18 -6.05 11.40
CA MET A 207 28.06 -6.25 10.24
C MET A 207 29.45 -5.62 10.45
N HIS A 208 29.52 -4.45 11.07
CA HIS A 208 30.81 -3.84 11.42
C HIS A 208 31.59 -4.72 12.41
N ALA A 209 30.92 -5.31 13.41
CA ALA A 209 31.55 -6.23 14.35
C ALA A 209 32.07 -7.52 13.68
N GLU A 210 31.39 -8.02 12.66
CA GLU A 210 31.85 -9.15 11.84
C GLU A 210 33.07 -8.80 10.97
N LEU A 211 33.05 -7.64 10.32
CA LEU A 211 34.20 -7.15 9.57
C LEU A 211 35.43 -6.98 10.48
N ASP A 212 35.20 -6.51 11.72
CA ASP A 212 36.25 -6.36 12.74
C ASP A 212 36.99 -7.66 13.02
N ARG A 213 36.31 -8.80 12.90
CA ARG A 213 36.83 -10.15 13.11
C ARG A 213 37.39 -10.82 11.84
N THR A 214 37.13 -10.25 10.67
CA THR A 214 37.59 -10.77 9.37
C THR A 214 39.08 -10.47 9.14
N SER A 215 39.82 -11.42 8.53
CA SER A 215 41.25 -11.29 8.22
C SER A 215 41.58 -10.05 7.37
N ARG A 216 42.80 -9.50 7.51
CA ARG A 216 43.19 -8.20 6.91
C ARG A 216 43.14 -8.18 5.37
N ASP A 217 43.34 -9.33 4.72
CA ASP A 217 43.28 -9.44 3.25
C ASP A 217 41.82 -9.44 2.77
N GLY A 218 41.45 -8.42 1.99
CA GLY A 218 40.10 -8.26 1.42
C GLY A 218 39.13 -7.44 2.27
N ARG A 219 39.54 -6.98 3.46
CA ARG A 219 38.72 -6.16 4.36
C ARG A 219 38.49 -4.73 3.87
N GLN A 220 39.51 -4.10 3.29
CA GLN A 220 39.46 -2.69 2.91
C GLN A 220 38.46 -2.38 1.77
N PRO A 221 38.32 -3.22 0.73
CA PRO A 221 37.26 -3.06 -0.27
C PRO A 221 35.84 -3.23 0.29
N LEU A 222 35.65 -4.12 1.27
CA LEU A 222 34.36 -4.35 1.93
C LEU A 222 33.96 -3.17 2.82
N VAL A 223 34.91 -2.61 3.60
CA VAL A 223 34.69 -1.40 4.39
C VAL A 223 34.29 -0.23 3.48
N GLN A 224 35.01 -0.02 2.38
CA GLN A 224 34.67 1.02 1.41
C GLN A 224 33.29 0.84 0.77
N ALA A 225 32.86 -0.41 0.54
CA ALA A 225 31.53 -0.68 0.01
C ALA A 225 30.43 -0.42 1.04
N ILE A 226 30.67 -0.77 2.30
CA ILE A 226 29.73 -0.57 3.41
C ILE A 226 29.50 0.91 3.71
N ASP A 227 30.56 1.73 3.64
CA ASP A 227 30.47 3.19 3.87
C ASP A 227 29.54 3.92 2.89
N THR A 228 29.12 3.27 1.79
CA THR A 228 28.15 3.84 0.84
C THR A 228 26.69 3.72 1.29
N TYR A 229 26.42 2.94 2.35
CA TYR A 229 25.09 2.67 2.87
C TYR A 229 24.89 3.29 4.26
N PRO A 230 23.67 3.72 4.62
CA PRO A 230 23.38 4.20 5.97
C PRO A 230 23.60 3.11 7.03
N THR A 231 24.35 3.44 8.08
CA THR A 231 24.54 2.55 9.24
C THR A 231 23.46 2.80 10.29
N ILE A 232 22.82 1.73 10.76
CA ILE A 232 21.88 1.74 11.88
C ILE A 232 22.53 1.02 13.07
N HIS A 233 22.53 1.69 14.21
CA HIS A 233 23.09 1.17 15.45
C HIS A 233 21.99 0.55 16.31
N ALA A 234 22.17 -0.72 16.66
CA ALA A 234 21.39 -1.36 17.72
C ALA A 234 21.93 -0.99 19.10
N ASP A 235 21.03 -0.92 20.09
CA ASP A 235 21.44 -0.96 21.49
C ASP A 235 22.12 -2.31 21.78
N ARG A 236 23.30 -2.24 22.42
CA ARG A 236 24.15 -3.43 22.60
C ARG A 236 23.52 -4.44 23.55
N ALA A 237 22.90 -3.98 24.64
CA ALA A 237 22.27 -4.87 25.61
C ALA A 237 21.02 -5.54 25.02
N ALA A 238 20.23 -4.79 24.24
CA ALA A 238 19.09 -5.34 23.51
C ALA A 238 19.52 -6.38 22.46
N ALA A 239 20.61 -6.14 21.73
CA ALA A 239 21.15 -7.08 20.75
C ALA A 239 21.68 -8.37 21.40
N GLU A 240 22.43 -8.26 22.52
CA GLU A 240 22.91 -9.42 23.29
C GLU A 240 21.74 -10.22 23.86
N SER A 241 20.73 -9.56 24.43
CA SER A 241 19.51 -10.23 24.92
C SER A 241 18.74 -10.97 23.81
N LEU A 242 18.59 -10.36 22.64
CA LEU A 242 17.90 -10.99 21.50
C LEU A 242 18.72 -12.15 20.94
N HIS A 243 20.04 -12.05 20.94
CA HIS A 243 20.95 -13.13 20.55
C HIS A 243 20.74 -14.38 21.42
N ASP A 244 20.76 -14.21 22.74
CA ASP A 244 20.60 -15.31 23.68
C ASP A 244 19.20 -15.96 23.57
N GLN A 245 18.15 -15.14 23.43
CA GLN A 245 16.78 -15.64 23.24
C GLN A 245 16.63 -16.44 21.95
N LEU A 246 17.19 -15.95 20.83
CA LEU A 246 17.17 -16.69 19.57
C LEU A 246 17.92 -18.00 19.70
N LEU A 247 19.10 -17.98 20.31
CA LEU A 247 19.93 -19.16 20.51
C LEU A 247 19.21 -20.23 21.33
N GLU A 248 18.51 -19.83 22.39
CA GLU A 248 17.71 -20.73 23.22
C GLU A 248 16.58 -21.38 22.41
N VAL A 249 15.81 -20.57 21.67
CA VAL A 249 14.69 -21.07 20.84
C VAL A 249 15.20 -22.03 19.76
N ILE A 250 16.30 -21.71 19.09
CA ILE A 250 16.83 -22.54 18.00
C ILE A 250 17.40 -23.84 18.56
N ARG A 251 18.12 -23.81 19.69
CA ARG A 251 18.69 -25.02 20.31
C ARG A 251 17.65 -26.01 20.82
N ALA A 252 16.42 -25.55 21.05
CA ALA A 252 15.31 -26.44 21.39
C ALA A 252 14.98 -27.41 20.24
N ASP A 253 15.08 -26.93 19.00
CA ASP A 253 14.81 -27.73 17.79
C ASP A 253 16.09 -28.29 17.14
N GLU A 254 17.21 -27.55 17.24
CA GLU A 254 18.51 -27.86 16.64
C GLU A 254 19.66 -27.71 17.68
N PRO A 255 19.88 -28.72 18.56
CA PRO A 255 20.81 -28.60 19.70
C PRO A 255 22.28 -28.34 19.31
N GLY A 256 22.66 -28.65 18.06
CA GLY A 256 24.01 -28.45 17.53
C GLY A 256 24.32 -27.02 17.08
N TYR A 257 23.33 -26.11 17.08
CA TYR A 257 23.49 -24.74 16.61
C TYR A 257 24.06 -23.80 17.69
N PRO A 258 24.92 -22.82 17.35
CA PRO A 258 25.63 -22.66 16.08
C PRO A 258 26.78 -23.68 15.94
N ALA A 259 26.90 -24.31 14.77
CA ALA A 259 27.90 -25.35 14.50
C ALA A 259 29.17 -24.77 13.86
N THR A 260 29.03 -23.67 13.11
CA THR A 260 30.10 -23.03 12.35
C THR A 260 30.34 -21.58 12.80
N GLU A 261 31.44 -20.98 12.37
CA GLU A 261 31.69 -19.55 12.60
C GLU A 261 30.72 -18.68 11.79
N GLN A 262 30.29 -19.16 10.62
CA GLN A 262 29.27 -18.50 9.82
C GLN A 262 27.94 -18.42 10.57
N ASP A 263 27.49 -19.53 11.19
CA ASP A 263 26.27 -19.56 12.00
C ASP A 263 26.30 -18.52 13.14
N ARG A 264 27.45 -18.36 13.80
CA ARG A 264 27.64 -17.36 14.86
C ARG A 264 27.52 -15.94 14.33
N SER A 265 28.06 -15.70 13.14
CA SER A 265 28.05 -14.40 12.49
C SER A 265 26.65 -14.02 11.99
N ASP A 266 25.97 -14.98 11.37
CA ASP A 266 24.59 -14.87 10.90
C ASP A 266 23.64 -14.54 12.05
N LEU A 267 23.75 -15.27 13.17
CA LEU A 267 22.97 -15.00 14.37
C LEU A 267 23.24 -13.59 14.91
N LEU A 268 24.51 -13.18 14.96
CA LEU A 268 24.90 -11.82 15.38
C LEU A 268 24.27 -10.75 14.48
N GLN A 269 24.38 -10.87 13.15
CA GLN A 269 23.82 -9.90 12.22
C GLN A 269 22.29 -9.78 12.36
N VAL A 270 21.59 -10.90 12.46
CA VAL A 270 20.13 -10.95 12.61
C VAL A 270 19.70 -10.33 13.95
N SER A 271 20.36 -10.66 15.05
CA SER A 271 20.06 -10.07 16.37
C SER A 271 20.26 -8.55 16.36
N HIS A 272 21.35 -8.08 15.75
CA HIS A 272 21.61 -6.64 15.63
C HIS A 272 20.60 -5.94 14.72
N ALA A 273 20.20 -6.55 13.60
CA ALA A 273 19.18 -5.97 12.73
C ALA A 273 17.83 -5.84 13.45
N ALA A 274 17.43 -6.87 14.19
CA ALA A 274 16.19 -6.85 14.95
C ALA A 274 16.22 -5.87 16.13
N ALA A 275 17.34 -5.83 16.87
CA ALA A 275 17.55 -4.88 17.96
C ALA A 275 17.62 -3.42 17.49
N ALA A 276 18.02 -3.19 16.24
CA ALA A 276 17.98 -1.90 15.57
C ALA A 276 16.55 -1.48 15.12
N GLY A 277 15.54 -2.30 15.38
CA GLY A 277 14.15 -2.04 15.00
C GLY A 277 13.89 -2.17 13.49
N LEU A 278 14.76 -2.87 12.76
CA LEU A 278 14.54 -3.11 11.34
C LEU A 278 13.52 -4.23 11.12
N SER A 279 12.74 -4.10 10.06
CA SER A 279 11.62 -4.99 9.80
C SER A 279 11.88 -6.05 8.75
N VAL A 280 12.95 -5.88 7.98
CA VAL A 280 13.39 -6.74 6.89
C VAL A 280 14.90 -6.92 6.97
N PHE A 281 15.34 -8.18 6.92
CA PHE A 281 16.72 -8.60 6.74
C PHE A 281 16.82 -9.44 5.45
N LEU A 282 17.77 -9.11 4.59
CA LEU A 282 17.96 -9.75 3.29
C LEU A 282 19.16 -10.70 3.34
N THR A 283 18.96 -11.94 2.90
CA THR A 283 20.06 -12.90 2.68
C THR A 283 19.76 -13.80 1.47
N TRP A 284 20.81 -14.34 0.85
CA TRP A 284 20.69 -15.40 -0.15
C TRP A 284 20.68 -16.81 0.47
N ASP A 285 20.94 -16.93 1.77
CA ASP A 285 20.98 -18.22 2.45
C ASP A 285 19.57 -18.70 2.82
N GLU A 286 19.05 -19.64 2.02
CA GLU A 286 17.75 -20.27 2.29
C GLU A 286 17.75 -21.17 3.53
N GLY A 287 18.90 -21.71 3.93
CA GLY A 287 19.05 -22.48 5.17
C GLY A 287 18.88 -21.58 6.37
N LEU A 288 19.52 -20.41 6.36
CA LEU A 288 19.36 -19.36 7.37
C LEU A 288 17.91 -18.89 7.46
N ILE A 289 17.25 -18.65 6.31
CA ILE A 289 15.83 -18.27 6.29
C ILE A 289 14.99 -19.34 6.96
N LYS A 290 15.16 -20.62 6.60
CA LYS A 290 14.37 -21.73 7.18
C LYS A 290 14.59 -21.86 8.69
N LEU A 291 15.82 -21.69 9.15
CA LEU A 291 16.20 -21.86 10.55
C LEU A 291 15.80 -20.65 11.42
N LEU A 292 16.16 -19.44 11.02
CA LEU A 292 16.04 -18.24 11.85
C LEU A 292 14.71 -17.50 11.67
N ALA A 293 14.10 -17.52 10.47
CA ALA A 293 12.93 -16.70 10.18
C ALA A 293 11.71 -16.99 11.10
N PRO A 294 11.41 -18.25 11.49
CA PRO A 294 10.30 -18.52 12.41
C PRO A 294 10.52 -17.89 13.79
N ALA A 295 11.71 -18.09 14.38
CA ALA A 295 12.05 -17.61 15.71
C ALA A 295 12.09 -16.08 15.78
N ILE A 296 12.82 -15.44 14.84
CA ILE A 296 12.99 -13.99 14.83
C ILE A 296 11.68 -13.25 14.58
N ARG A 297 10.81 -13.78 13.72
CA ARG A 297 9.50 -13.21 13.43
C ARG A 297 8.61 -13.24 14.68
N ASN A 298 8.66 -14.33 15.45
CA ASN A 298 7.86 -14.45 16.66
C ASN A 298 8.37 -13.53 17.78
N LEU A 299 9.69 -13.37 17.92
CA LEU A 299 10.29 -12.54 18.97
C LEU A 299 10.21 -11.03 18.67
N THR A 300 10.35 -10.63 17.40
CA THR A 300 10.57 -9.22 17.03
C THR A 300 9.68 -8.72 15.90
N GLY A 301 9.00 -9.62 15.18
CA GLY A 301 8.29 -9.29 13.95
C GLY A 301 9.21 -9.01 12.75
N MET A 302 10.55 -9.00 12.88
CA MET A 302 11.45 -8.84 11.75
C MET A 302 11.35 -10.04 10.79
N LYS A 303 11.40 -9.77 9.48
CA LYS A 303 11.31 -10.78 8.42
C LYS A 303 12.68 -11.02 7.81
N ILE A 304 13.07 -12.28 7.66
CA ILE A 304 14.25 -12.68 6.88
C ILE A 304 13.75 -13.19 5.53
N MET A 305 14.25 -12.64 4.42
CA MET A 305 13.79 -13.01 3.09
C MET A 305 14.88 -12.89 2.03
N THR A 306 14.62 -13.44 0.85
CA THR A 306 15.54 -13.32 -0.28
C THR A 306 15.44 -11.93 -0.93
N PRO A 307 16.56 -11.42 -1.49
CA PRO A 307 16.55 -10.21 -2.32
C PRO A 307 15.51 -10.22 -3.44
N THR A 308 15.25 -11.37 -4.06
CA THR A 308 14.23 -11.46 -5.11
C THR A 308 12.84 -11.13 -4.57
N TYR A 309 12.47 -11.72 -3.43
CA TYR A 309 11.14 -11.55 -2.83
C TYR A 309 10.85 -10.09 -2.47
N VAL A 310 11.82 -9.37 -1.88
CA VAL A 310 11.61 -7.97 -1.47
C VAL A 310 11.33 -7.05 -2.67
N VAL A 311 11.87 -7.34 -3.85
CA VAL A 311 11.66 -6.52 -5.05
C VAL A 311 10.30 -6.78 -5.68
N LEU A 312 9.84 -8.04 -5.69
CA LEU A 312 8.50 -8.40 -6.17
C LEU A 312 7.42 -7.78 -5.29
N HIS A 313 7.59 -7.88 -3.96
CA HIS A 313 6.58 -7.48 -2.97
C HIS A 313 6.86 -6.11 -2.33
N LEU A 314 7.64 -5.25 -2.99
CA LEU A 314 8.13 -4.02 -2.37
C LEU A 314 7.00 -3.06 -1.92
N ASP A 315 5.98 -2.89 -2.77
CA ASP A 315 4.86 -2.01 -2.43
C ASP A 315 4.09 -2.53 -1.19
N GLU A 316 3.90 -3.84 -1.08
CA GLU A 316 3.22 -4.48 0.05
C GLU A 316 4.05 -4.36 1.33
N LEU A 317 5.35 -4.64 1.24
CA LEU A 317 6.27 -4.58 2.37
C LEU A 317 6.46 -3.15 2.89
N ALA A 318 6.56 -2.15 2.00
CA ALA A 318 6.65 -0.74 2.38
C ALA A 318 5.37 -0.26 3.10
N ASN A 319 4.19 -0.66 2.61
CA ASN A 319 2.93 -0.35 3.28
C ASN A 319 2.84 -1.03 4.64
N ALA A 320 3.18 -2.32 4.73
CA ALA A 320 3.23 -3.07 5.98
C ALA A 320 4.23 -2.48 6.98
N GLU A 321 5.33 -1.91 6.52
CA GLU A 321 6.31 -1.24 7.38
C GLU A 321 5.77 0.05 8.00
N ALA A 322 5.16 0.89 7.17
CA ALA A 322 4.48 2.10 7.65
C ALA A 322 3.44 1.78 8.73
N PHE A 323 2.76 0.64 8.61
CA PHE A 323 1.81 0.15 9.60
C PHE A 323 2.47 -0.51 10.82
N ARG A 324 3.60 -1.21 10.68
CA ARG A 324 4.27 -1.89 11.81
C ARG A 324 4.94 -0.91 12.77
N GLN A 325 5.57 0.14 12.27
CA GLN A 325 6.14 1.20 13.14
C GLN A 325 5.05 1.86 14.01
N VAL A 326 3.83 1.91 13.47
CA VAL A 326 2.63 2.36 14.16
C VAL A 326 2.18 1.33 15.20
N ALA A 327 2.15 0.04 14.84
CA ALA A 327 1.76 -1.08 15.73
C ALA A 327 2.72 -1.33 16.91
N LEU A 328 4.04 -1.27 16.69
CA LEU A 328 5.08 -1.45 17.71
C LEU A 328 5.10 -0.33 18.75
N SER A 329 4.57 0.84 18.39
CA SER A 329 4.35 1.96 19.31
C SER A 329 3.11 1.77 20.20
N GLY A 330 2.47 0.59 20.14
CA GLY A 330 1.42 0.09 21.04
C GLY A 330 0.52 1.18 21.58
N SER A 331 -0.56 1.53 20.85
CA SER A 331 -1.39 2.65 21.27
C SER A 331 -2.84 2.29 21.57
N SER A 332 -3.17 2.17 22.84
CA SER A 332 -4.46 2.53 23.40
C SER A 332 -4.64 4.05 23.44
N PHE A 333 -4.83 4.68 22.27
CA PHE A 333 -5.08 6.12 22.22
C PHE A 333 -6.28 6.51 23.06
N SER A 334 -6.07 7.45 23.98
CA SER A 334 -7.17 8.03 24.74
C SER A 334 -7.65 9.30 24.07
N HIS A 335 -8.98 9.41 23.96
CA HIS A 335 -9.65 10.48 23.24
C HIS A 335 -10.47 11.31 24.23
N ALA A 336 -10.12 12.58 24.43
CA ALA A 336 -10.75 13.40 25.46
C ALA A 336 -11.05 14.82 24.99
N ARG A 337 -12.12 15.41 25.51
CA ARG A 337 -12.33 16.87 25.40
C ARG A 337 -11.22 17.57 26.17
N ALA A 338 -10.65 18.60 25.57
CA ALA A 338 -9.57 19.33 26.19
C ALA A 338 -10.03 19.99 27.50
N GLY A 339 -9.37 19.66 28.60
CA GLY A 339 -9.65 20.22 29.93
C GLY A 339 -8.76 21.42 30.27
N ALA A 340 -8.75 21.81 31.55
CA ALA A 340 -7.97 22.95 32.06
C ALA A 340 -6.45 22.85 31.84
N GLY A 341 -5.93 21.64 31.55
CA GLY A 341 -4.52 21.37 31.25
C GLY A 341 -4.05 21.75 29.84
N LEU A 342 -4.98 22.00 28.89
CA LEU A 342 -4.68 22.22 27.46
C LEU A 342 -3.55 23.23 27.22
N ARG A 343 -3.55 24.34 27.96
CA ARG A 343 -2.54 25.41 27.81
C ARG A 343 -1.09 24.93 27.95
N ARG A 344 -0.85 23.86 28.74
CA ARG A 344 0.49 23.27 28.93
C ARG A 344 0.89 22.41 27.74
N GLU A 345 -0.07 21.79 27.07
CA GLU A 345 0.13 20.85 25.96
C GLU A 345 0.18 21.55 24.59
N LEU A 346 -0.37 22.76 24.45
CA LEU A 346 -0.36 23.53 23.19
C LEU A 346 1.03 23.72 22.57
N ALA A 347 2.10 23.72 23.39
CA ALA A 347 3.46 23.85 22.89
C ALA A 347 3.88 22.71 21.96
N ALA A 348 3.31 21.51 22.13
CA ALA A 348 3.58 20.35 21.27
C ALA A 348 2.96 20.49 19.87
N PHE A 349 1.95 21.36 19.73
CA PHE A 349 1.16 21.54 18.52
C PHE A 349 1.48 22.82 17.75
N LEU A 350 2.53 23.55 18.14
CA LEU A 350 2.90 24.81 17.49
C LEU A 350 3.52 24.55 16.11
N ALA A 351 2.96 25.16 15.05
CA ALA A 351 3.48 25.06 13.69
C ALA A 351 4.71 25.96 13.49
N LYS A 352 5.85 25.57 14.08
CA LYS A 352 7.11 26.33 14.04
C LYS A 352 7.61 26.61 12.63
N THR A 353 7.50 25.62 11.74
CA THR A 353 7.92 25.72 10.33
C THR A 353 7.01 26.62 9.50
N GLY A 354 5.75 26.77 9.90
CA GLY A 354 4.75 27.63 9.25
C GLY A 354 4.70 29.06 9.80
N GLY A 355 5.62 29.44 10.69
CA GLY A 355 5.70 30.79 11.27
C GLY A 355 4.61 31.12 12.30
N GLU A 356 3.82 30.13 12.75
CA GLU A 356 2.79 30.33 13.76
C GLU A 356 3.43 30.72 15.10
N ARG A 357 2.99 31.83 15.71
CA ARG A 357 3.46 32.20 17.05
C ARG A 357 2.58 31.52 18.10
N LYS A 358 3.18 31.22 19.26
CA LYS A 358 2.47 30.60 20.39
C LYS A 358 1.17 31.35 20.77
N ARG A 359 1.21 32.68 20.72
CA ARG A 359 0.05 33.53 21.01
C ARG A 359 -1.08 33.35 20.00
N ASP A 360 -0.75 33.19 18.71
CA ASP A 360 -1.74 33.04 17.64
C ASP A 360 -2.51 31.71 17.79
N LEU A 361 -1.80 30.61 18.09
CA LEU A 361 -2.42 29.31 18.40
C LEU A 361 -3.30 29.37 19.66
N GLN A 362 -2.83 30.04 20.72
CA GLN A 362 -3.60 30.23 21.95
C GLN A 362 -4.88 31.02 21.71
N GLU A 363 -4.81 32.15 21.01
CA GLU A 363 -5.97 32.98 20.68
C GLU A 363 -6.98 32.19 19.82
N ARG A 364 -6.52 31.41 18.83
CA ARG A 364 -7.40 30.55 18.01
C ARG A 364 -8.15 29.51 18.84
N VAL A 365 -7.45 28.81 19.72
CA VAL A 365 -8.05 27.82 20.62
C VAL A 365 -9.06 28.46 21.58
N GLU A 366 -8.73 29.62 22.13
CA GLU A 366 -9.63 30.36 23.02
C GLU A 366 -10.89 30.85 22.30
N GLN A 367 -10.77 31.33 21.06
CA GLN A 367 -11.93 31.70 20.23
C GLN A 367 -12.86 30.51 19.98
N LEU A 368 -12.31 29.32 19.68
CA LEU A 368 -13.09 28.11 19.48
C LEU A 368 -13.84 27.71 20.76
N ILE A 369 -13.17 27.76 21.92
CA ILE A 369 -13.79 27.48 23.23
C ILE A 369 -14.90 28.50 23.54
N GLN A 370 -14.66 29.80 23.31
CA GLN A 370 -15.66 30.86 23.53
C GLN A 370 -16.88 30.70 22.60
N GLY A 371 -16.68 30.20 21.39
CA GLY A 371 -17.74 29.83 20.44
C GLY A 371 -18.49 28.53 20.79
N GLY A 372 -18.19 27.90 21.94
CA GLY A 372 -18.79 26.64 22.38
C GLY A 372 -18.21 25.39 21.70
N GLN A 373 -17.15 25.54 20.90
CA GLN A 373 -16.52 24.48 20.11
C GLN A 373 -15.21 24.04 20.77
N GLY A 374 -15.32 23.32 21.88
CA GLY A 374 -14.16 22.86 22.65
C GLY A 374 -13.30 21.86 21.85
N PRO A 375 -11.96 22.00 21.81
CA PRO A 375 -11.12 21.09 21.06
C PRO A 375 -11.03 19.70 21.71
N TRP A 376 -10.69 18.72 20.89
CA TRP A 376 -10.36 17.35 21.27
C TRP A 376 -8.85 17.18 21.33
N LEU A 377 -8.39 16.41 22.32
CA LEU A 377 -7.03 15.95 22.46
C LEU A 377 -6.98 14.43 22.30
N VAL A 378 -5.96 13.98 21.59
CA VAL A 378 -5.57 12.57 21.52
C VAL A 378 -4.25 12.42 22.25
N HIS A 379 -4.20 11.49 23.20
CA HIS A 379 -2.98 11.12 23.92
C HIS A 379 -2.51 9.74 23.49
N GLY A 380 -1.19 9.62 23.29
CA GLY A 380 -0.52 8.33 23.16
C GLY A 380 -0.41 7.60 24.50
N ASP A 381 0.04 6.36 24.45
CA ASP A 381 0.15 5.48 25.63
C ASP A 381 1.25 5.94 26.60
N ASP A 382 2.20 6.73 26.11
CA ASP A 382 3.20 7.44 26.91
C ASP A 382 2.62 8.66 27.65
N GLY A 383 1.32 8.93 27.50
CA GLY A 383 0.61 10.07 28.09
C GLY A 383 0.89 11.40 27.38
N ARG A 384 1.63 11.41 26.27
CA ARG A 384 1.89 12.65 25.51
C ARG A 384 0.74 12.98 24.59
N ALA A 385 0.46 14.27 24.44
CA ALA A 385 -0.51 14.76 23.49
C ALA A 385 0.04 14.64 22.07
N ILE A 386 -0.65 13.90 21.21
CA ILE A 386 -0.19 13.56 19.86
C ILE A 386 -1.07 14.15 18.75
N ALA A 387 -2.33 14.49 19.05
CA ALA A 387 -3.16 15.31 18.17
C ALA A 387 -4.08 16.25 18.95
N LEU A 388 -4.39 17.37 18.31
CA LEU A 388 -5.33 18.38 18.78
C LEU A 388 -6.19 18.79 17.59
N TYR A 389 -7.51 18.69 17.71
CA TYR A 389 -8.40 19.11 16.64
C TYR A 389 -9.71 19.69 17.16
N CYS A 390 -10.41 20.44 16.33
CA CYS A 390 -11.77 20.88 16.60
C CYS A 390 -12.60 20.71 15.33
N GLY A 391 -13.75 20.06 15.45
CA GLY A 391 -14.68 19.82 14.36
C GLY A 391 -16.11 20.03 14.84
N TYR A 392 -16.94 20.69 14.02
CA TYR A 392 -18.35 20.93 14.32
C TYR A 392 -19.20 21.04 13.05
N LEU A 393 -20.50 20.82 13.22
CA LEU A 393 -21.47 20.99 12.15
C LEU A 393 -21.83 22.48 11.96
N GLU A 394 -21.67 22.98 10.75
CA GLU A 394 -22.09 24.30 10.30
C GLU A 394 -23.02 24.14 9.08
N GLY A 395 -24.33 24.22 9.31
CA GLY A 395 -25.32 23.93 8.27
C GLY A 395 -25.23 22.48 7.78
N LYS A 396 -24.81 22.27 6.53
CA LYS A 396 -24.53 20.93 5.94
C LYS A 396 -23.03 20.63 5.81
N ARG A 397 -22.17 21.44 6.42
CA ARG A 397 -20.72 21.32 6.36
C ARG A 397 -20.18 20.89 7.71
N TRP A 398 -19.31 19.89 7.72
CA TRP A 398 -18.48 19.58 8.88
C TRP A 398 -17.21 20.41 8.81
N SER A 399 -17.15 21.48 9.60
CA SER A 399 -16.04 22.43 9.63
C SER A 399 -14.98 21.98 10.63
N VAL A 400 -13.74 21.85 10.17
CA VAL A 400 -12.56 21.50 10.96
C VAL A 400 -11.59 22.69 10.93
N PRO A 401 -11.79 23.72 11.76
CA PRO A 401 -10.93 24.90 11.79
C PRO A 401 -9.63 24.68 12.57
N LEU A 402 -9.45 23.55 13.24
CA LEU A 402 -8.20 23.24 13.94
C LEU A 402 -7.88 21.75 13.75
N LEU A 403 -6.68 21.46 13.24
CA LEU A 403 -6.15 20.12 13.09
C LEU A 403 -4.62 20.15 13.20
N ARG A 404 -4.12 19.60 14.29
CA ARG A 404 -2.69 19.52 14.62
C ARG A 404 -2.34 18.08 14.97
N VAL A 405 -1.31 17.57 14.31
CA VAL A 405 -0.70 16.29 14.63
C VAL A 405 0.75 16.57 15.02
N ALA A 406 1.13 16.17 16.23
CA ALA A 406 2.47 16.36 16.74
C ALA A 406 3.48 15.47 15.99
N ASP A 407 4.76 15.80 16.12
CA ASP A 407 5.82 14.96 15.58
C ASP A 407 5.97 13.69 16.41
N HIS A 408 5.29 12.63 15.96
CA HIS A 408 5.20 11.34 16.64
C HIS A 408 5.35 10.22 15.59
N PRO A 409 5.94 9.05 15.92
CA PRO A 409 6.05 7.92 14.99
C PRO A 409 4.70 7.49 14.37
N MET A 410 3.60 7.71 15.09
CA MET A 410 2.24 7.40 14.63
C MET A 410 1.52 8.55 13.89
N GLY A 411 2.20 9.67 13.64
CA GLY A 411 1.58 10.89 13.11
C GLY A 411 0.85 10.68 11.78
N ASP A 412 1.40 9.89 10.86
CA ASP A 412 0.82 9.68 9.53
C ASP A 412 -0.44 8.80 9.57
N THR A 413 -0.43 7.77 10.42
CA THR A 413 -1.61 6.94 10.63
C THR A 413 -2.68 7.68 11.39
N LEU A 414 -2.31 8.47 12.39
CA LEU A 414 -3.25 9.31 13.13
C LEU A 414 -3.87 10.38 12.22
N ALA A 415 -3.08 11.01 11.34
CA ALA A 415 -3.61 11.96 10.36
C ALA A 415 -4.68 11.30 9.47
N ARG A 416 -4.38 10.16 8.83
CA ARG A 416 -5.34 9.41 8.02
C ARG A 416 -6.59 8.99 8.80
N HIS A 417 -6.39 8.51 10.04
CA HIS A 417 -7.49 8.14 10.92
C HIS A 417 -8.40 9.33 11.26
N LEU A 418 -7.83 10.50 11.57
CA LEU A 418 -8.60 11.72 11.86
C LEU A 418 -9.39 12.20 10.64
N LEU A 419 -8.81 12.17 9.45
CA LEU A 419 -9.52 12.53 8.21
C LEU A 419 -10.71 11.60 7.95
N TRP A 420 -10.54 10.30 8.16
CA TRP A 420 -11.62 9.33 8.09
C TRP A 420 -12.68 9.57 9.17
N LEU A 421 -12.27 9.83 10.41
CA LEU A 421 -13.15 10.17 11.51
C LEU A 421 -14.02 11.39 11.17
N PHE A 422 -13.47 12.40 10.50
CA PHE A 422 -14.25 13.56 10.06
C PHE A 422 -15.29 13.19 9.01
N LYS A 423 -14.98 12.32 8.05
CA LYS A 423 -15.98 11.81 7.09
C LYS A 423 -17.10 11.05 7.81
N GLN A 424 -16.78 10.25 8.83
CA GLN A 424 -17.78 9.56 9.65
C GLN A 424 -18.66 10.52 10.45
N GLN A 425 -18.04 11.45 11.19
CA GLN A 425 -18.74 12.45 11.99
C GLN A 425 -19.63 13.34 11.12
N ALA A 426 -19.15 13.73 9.94
CA ALA A 426 -19.92 14.45 8.94
C ALA A 426 -21.16 13.65 8.52
N ARG A 427 -21.01 12.37 8.15
CA ARG A 427 -22.15 11.50 7.78
C ARG A 427 -23.16 11.38 8.92
N GLU A 428 -22.68 11.12 10.14
CA GLU A 428 -23.54 10.98 11.34
C GLU A 428 -24.30 12.26 11.68
N ALA A 429 -23.65 13.41 11.50
CA ALA A 429 -24.26 14.73 11.70
C ALA A 429 -25.16 15.18 10.52
N GLY A 430 -25.24 14.40 9.43
CA GLY A 430 -26.00 14.74 8.24
C GLY A 430 -25.36 15.83 7.35
N ALA A 431 -24.06 16.09 7.54
CA ALA A 431 -23.27 16.92 6.64
C ALA A 431 -22.97 16.18 5.34
N ASN A 432 -22.87 16.92 4.24
CA ASN A 432 -22.52 16.40 2.92
C ASN A 432 -21.12 16.83 2.46
N LEU A 433 -20.37 17.52 3.32
CA LEU A 433 -19.04 18.03 3.02
C LEU A 433 -18.22 18.15 4.31
N VAL A 434 -16.97 17.71 4.28
CA VAL A 434 -15.94 18.07 5.26
C VAL A 434 -15.12 19.22 4.69
N GLU A 435 -14.87 20.25 5.51
CA GLU A 435 -13.93 21.33 5.23
C GLU A 435 -12.86 21.37 6.32
N ILE A 436 -11.60 21.36 5.93
CA ILE A 436 -10.46 21.60 6.83
C ILE A 436 -9.90 22.96 6.50
N ALA A 437 -10.05 23.89 7.45
CA ALA A 437 -9.74 25.31 7.28
C ALA A 437 -8.61 25.78 8.21
N ASP A 438 -7.74 24.85 8.60
CA ASP A 438 -6.59 25.17 9.42
C ASP A 438 -5.43 25.70 8.55
N PRO A 439 -4.98 26.95 8.72
CA PRO A 439 -3.95 27.57 7.89
C PRO A 439 -2.53 27.09 8.19
N HIS A 440 -2.32 26.33 9.26
CA HIS A 440 -0.99 25.79 9.59
C HIS A 440 -0.98 24.26 9.68
N LEU A 441 -1.71 23.61 8.78
CA LEU A 441 -1.67 22.15 8.63
C LEU A 441 -0.23 21.65 8.55
N ALA A 442 0.05 20.56 9.27
CA ALA A 442 1.34 19.90 9.15
C ALA A 442 1.43 19.18 7.80
N LEU A 443 2.61 19.18 7.18
CA LEU A 443 2.84 18.53 5.87
C LEU A 443 2.32 17.09 5.81
N ARG A 444 2.48 16.32 6.89
CA ARG A 444 1.94 14.94 6.98
C ARG A 444 0.42 14.85 6.87
N VAL A 445 -0.29 15.87 7.34
CA VAL A 445 -1.76 15.95 7.25
C VAL A 445 -2.18 16.36 5.85
N GLU A 446 -1.44 17.26 5.20
CA GLU A 446 -1.65 17.59 3.78
C GLU A 446 -1.46 16.34 2.92
N GLN A 447 -0.36 15.61 3.12
CA GLN A 447 -0.09 14.32 2.44
C GLN A 447 -1.19 13.28 2.70
N ALA A 448 -1.74 13.23 3.91
CA ALA A 448 -2.86 12.37 4.22
C ALA A 448 -4.15 12.82 3.52
N ALA A 449 -4.41 14.13 3.41
CA ALA A 449 -5.57 14.68 2.71
C ALA A 449 -5.51 14.40 1.21
N ASP A 450 -4.32 14.49 0.61
CA ASP A 450 -4.07 14.05 -0.76
C ASP A 450 -4.35 12.57 -0.96
N PHE A 451 -3.85 11.73 -0.05
CA PHE A 451 -4.11 10.28 -0.07
C PHE A 451 -5.62 9.97 -0.01
N GLU A 452 -6.36 10.73 0.78
CA GLU A 452 -7.82 10.62 0.92
C GLU A 452 -8.62 11.22 -0.25
N LEU A 453 -7.91 11.70 -1.29
CA LEU A 453 -8.45 12.34 -2.50
C LEU A 453 -9.30 13.58 -2.16
N MET A 454 -8.83 14.40 -1.22
CA MET A 454 -9.46 15.67 -0.86
C MET A 454 -9.09 16.79 -1.85
N THR A 455 -10.00 17.75 -2.05
CA THR A 455 -9.76 18.93 -2.90
C THR A 455 -9.07 20.03 -2.12
N HIS A 456 -7.94 20.53 -2.61
CA HIS A 456 -7.31 21.73 -2.07
C HIS A 456 -7.70 22.97 -2.90
N VAL A 457 -8.36 23.95 -2.27
CA VAL A 457 -8.74 25.24 -2.88
C VAL A 457 -8.58 26.36 -1.84
N ASP A 458 -7.93 27.45 -2.23
CA ASP A 458 -7.75 28.65 -1.40
C ASP A 458 -7.20 28.38 0.02
N GLY A 459 -6.25 27.44 0.14
CA GLY A 459 -5.62 27.09 1.42
C GLY A 459 -6.50 26.22 2.33
N ARG A 460 -7.53 25.57 1.78
CA ARG A 460 -8.49 24.73 2.50
C ARG A 460 -8.68 23.40 1.80
N TRP A 461 -8.97 22.37 2.59
CA TRP A 461 -9.22 21.03 2.07
C TRP A 461 -10.69 20.65 2.16
N TYR A 462 -11.21 20.00 1.13
CA TYR A 462 -12.61 19.64 1.00
C TYR A 462 -12.78 18.16 0.66
N ALA A 463 -13.68 17.48 1.37
CA ALA A 463 -14.10 16.12 1.03
C ALA A 463 -15.63 16.02 0.98
N PRO A 464 -16.23 15.80 -0.21
CA PRO A 464 -17.64 15.47 -0.30
C PRO A 464 -17.97 14.19 0.47
N VAL A 465 -19.04 14.21 1.24
CA VAL A 465 -19.58 13.04 1.95
C VAL A 465 -20.89 12.68 1.27
N VAL A 466 -20.84 11.67 0.41
CA VAL A 466 -21.95 11.35 -0.50
C VAL A 466 -22.63 10.07 -0.04
N ASP A 467 -23.62 10.21 0.84
CA ASP A 467 -24.42 9.10 1.36
C ASP A 467 -25.52 8.69 0.36
N VAL A 468 -25.08 8.15 -0.79
CA VAL A 468 -25.94 7.70 -1.89
C VAL A 468 -25.45 6.36 -2.41
N CYS A 469 -26.37 5.40 -2.54
CA CYS A 469 -26.12 4.10 -3.17
C CYS A 469 -27.02 3.97 -4.41
N GLY A 470 -26.50 4.36 -5.57
CA GLY A 470 -27.31 4.57 -6.76
C GLY A 470 -26.49 4.65 -8.05
N THR A 471 -27.08 5.26 -9.07
CA THR A 471 -26.45 5.49 -10.38
C THR A 471 -25.38 6.56 -10.31
N ALA A 472 -24.47 6.57 -11.29
CA ALA A 472 -23.45 7.60 -11.44
C ALA A 472 -24.05 9.02 -11.47
N ARG A 473 -25.23 9.16 -12.09
CA ARG A 473 -25.96 10.43 -12.13
C ARG A 473 -26.43 10.88 -10.74
N GLU A 474 -26.99 9.99 -9.94
CA GLU A 474 -27.47 10.30 -8.58
C GLU A 474 -26.31 10.67 -7.66
N VAL A 475 -25.23 9.89 -7.71
CA VAL A 475 -24.01 10.12 -6.92
C VAL A 475 -23.36 11.47 -7.28
N VAL A 476 -23.18 11.76 -8.57
CA VAL A 476 -22.62 13.05 -9.03
C VAL A 476 -23.50 14.22 -8.68
N SER A 477 -24.83 14.07 -8.77
CA SER A 477 -25.77 15.11 -8.39
C SER A 477 -25.60 15.49 -6.91
N ALA A 478 -25.46 14.50 -6.04
CA ALA A 478 -25.22 14.70 -4.61
C ALA A 478 -23.84 15.34 -4.34
N ALA A 479 -22.78 14.83 -4.97
CA ALA A 479 -21.44 15.40 -4.88
C ALA A 479 -21.41 16.88 -5.32
N ASN A 480 -22.03 17.18 -6.47
CA ASN A 480 -22.14 18.54 -6.98
C ASN A 480 -22.98 19.45 -6.09
N GLY A 481 -23.99 18.91 -5.40
CA GLY A 481 -24.73 19.63 -4.38
C GLY A 481 -23.83 20.08 -3.22
N ALA A 482 -22.94 19.20 -2.76
CA ALA A 482 -21.97 19.51 -1.70
C ALA A 482 -20.93 20.53 -2.16
N LEU A 483 -20.33 20.32 -3.34
CA LEU A 483 -19.28 21.20 -3.89
C LEU A 483 -19.80 22.62 -4.13
N ARG A 484 -20.97 22.77 -4.77
CA ARG A 484 -21.58 24.09 -5.00
C ARG A 484 -21.91 24.83 -3.70
N ALA A 485 -22.35 24.12 -2.66
CA ALA A 485 -22.62 24.72 -1.35
C ALA A 485 -21.34 25.26 -0.67
N ALA A 486 -20.16 24.83 -1.12
CA ALA A 486 -18.88 25.38 -0.71
C ALA A 486 -18.29 26.40 -1.68
N GLY A 487 -19.02 26.78 -2.73
CA GLY A 487 -18.49 27.69 -3.76
C GLY A 487 -17.43 27.04 -4.66
N LEU A 488 -17.31 25.71 -4.63
CA LEU A 488 -16.38 24.96 -5.46
C LEU A 488 -16.99 24.65 -6.83
N GLY A 489 -16.12 24.40 -7.81
CA GLY A 489 -16.52 23.98 -9.15
C GLY A 489 -17.32 22.68 -9.15
N ALA A 490 -18.06 22.42 -10.23
CA ALA A 490 -18.79 21.18 -10.39
C ALA A 490 -17.84 20.03 -10.77
N ALA A 491 -18.07 18.86 -10.18
CA ALA A 491 -17.55 17.60 -10.66
C ALA A 491 -18.03 17.33 -12.10
N PRO A 492 -17.18 16.70 -12.94
CA PRO A 492 -17.50 16.35 -14.32
C PRO A 492 -18.69 15.39 -14.35
N LEU A 493 -19.38 15.40 -15.50
CA LEU A 493 -20.39 14.37 -15.77
C LEU A 493 -19.68 13.01 -15.84
N LEU A 494 -20.21 12.04 -15.09
CA LEU A 494 -19.74 10.67 -15.15
C LEU A 494 -20.56 9.90 -16.18
N ASN A 495 -19.88 9.12 -17.01
CA ASN A 495 -20.55 8.19 -17.91
C ASN A 495 -21.14 7.01 -17.10
N PRO A 496 -22.33 6.51 -17.47
CA PRO A 496 -22.74 5.16 -17.07
C PRO A 496 -21.67 4.15 -17.51
N ALA A 497 -21.48 3.06 -16.75
CA ALA A 497 -20.43 2.07 -16.97
C ALA A 497 -18.99 2.60 -16.79
N LEU A 498 -18.76 3.36 -15.72
CA LEU A 498 -17.40 3.63 -15.25
C LEU A 498 -16.63 2.31 -15.05
N THR A 499 -15.36 2.32 -15.43
CA THR A 499 -14.45 1.19 -15.17
C THR A 499 -14.37 0.90 -13.68
N ALA A 500 -14.03 -0.35 -13.33
CA ALA A 500 -13.92 -0.76 -11.93
C ALA A 500 -12.97 0.15 -11.12
N HIS A 501 -11.78 0.48 -11.64
CA HIS A 501 -10.86 1.41 -10.99
C HIS A 501 -11.44 2.80 -10.79
N ALA A 502 -12.02 3.40 -11.84
CA ALA A 502 -12.58 4.74 -11.75
C ALA A 502 -13.71 4.81 -10.70
N ALA A 503 -14.58 3.80 -10.68
CA ALA A 503 -15.64 3.71 -9.70
C ALA A 503 -15.10 3.52 -8.27
N ALA A 504 -14.14 2.61 -8.05
CA ALA A 504 -13.56 2.36 -6.74
C ALA A 504 -12.89 3.61 -6.13
N ARG A 505 -12.20 4.41 -6.97
CA ARG A 505 -11.63 5.69 -6.55
C ARG A 505 -12.68 6.71 -6.14
N LEU A 506 -13.75 6.82 -6.91
CA LEU A 506 -14.82 7.77 -6.61
C LEU A 506 -15.57 7.38 -5.34
N GLU A 507 -15.80 6.07 -5.12
CA GLU A 507 -16.36 5.58 -3.86
C GLU A 507 -15.45 5.87 -2.66
N HIS A 508 -14.12 5.85 -2.84
CA HIS A 508 -13.16 6.21 -1.81
C HIS A 508 -13.16 7.73 -1.52
N ALA A 509 -13.09 8.55 -2.58
CA ALA A 509 -13.05 10.01 -2.47
C ALA A 509 -14.36 10.56 -1.87
N TRP A 510 -15.50 9.99 -2.29
CA TRP A 510 -16.84 10.42 -1.90
C TRP A 510 -17.52 9.45 -0.94
N TRP A 511 -16.72 8.77 -0.11
CA TRP A 511 -17.23 7.84 0.88
C TRP A 511 -18.41 8.47 1.66
N PRO A 512 -19.54 7.75 1.83
CA PRO A 512 -19.75 6.31 1.60
C PRO A 512 -20.42 5.94 0.25
N ALA A 513 -20.28 6.75 -0.80
CA ALA A 513 -20.99 6.54 -2.07
C ALA A 513 -20.85 5.12 -2.63
N LYS A 514 -21.90 4.64 -3.33
CA LYS A 514 -21.87 3.41 -4.14
C LYS A 514 -22.44 3.65 -5.55
N LEU A 515 -21.65 3.30 -6.57
CA LEU A 515 -21.95 3.46 -8.00
C LEU A 515 -22.44 2.14 -8.62
N LEU A 516 -23.76 1.90 -8.57
CA LEU A 516 -24.38 0.62 -8.94
C LEU A 516 -24.42 0.31 -10.44
N ASP A 517 -24.23 1.33 -11.29
CA ASP A 517 -24.18 1.25 -12.76
C ASP A 517 -22.75 1.34 -13.31
N SER A 518 -21.75 1.01 -12.49
CA SER A 518 -20.34 0.85 -12.89
C SER A 518 -19.96 -0.60 -13.14
N GLU A 519 -18.78 -0.82 -13.71
CA GLU A 519 -18.18 -2.15 -13.91
C GLU A 519 -17.60 -2.74 -12.61
N LEU A 520 -17.57 -1.98 -11.50
CA LEU A 520 -17.00 -2.42 -10.22
C LEU A 520 -17.78 -3.64 -9.68
N PRO A 521 -17.17 -4.85 -9.64
CA PRO A 521 -17.87 -6.06 -9.27
C PRO A 521 -18.22 -6.11 -7.78
N CYS A 522 -19.30 -6.80 -7.44
CA CYS A 522 -19.70 -7.06 -6.06
C CYS A 522 -19.58 -8.54 -5.74
N PHE A 523 -19.09 -8.83 -4.53
CA PHE A 523 -18.88 -10.18 -4.01
C PHE A 523 -19.52 -10.33 -2.64
N VAL A 524 -19.92 -11.55 -2.30
CA VAL A 524 -20.24 -11.96 -0.93
C VAL A 524 -19.11 -12.85 -0.44
N VAL A 525 -18.49 -12.46 0.67
CA VAL A 525 -17.44 -13.24 1.34
C VAL A 525 -17.98 -13.74 2.69
N PRO A 526 -18.15 -15.06 2.87
CA PRO A 526 -18.54 -15.62 4.16
C PRO A 526 -17.35 -15.62 5.13
N ILE A 527 -17.58 -15.13 6.34
CA ILE A 527 -16.62 -15.10 7.44
C ILE A 527 -17.25 -15.76 8.67
N ARG A 528 -16.48 -16.49 9.46
CA ARG A 528 -16.99 -17.09 10.71
C ARG A 528 -17.21 -16.01 11.76
N SER A 529 -18.27 -16.12 12.56
CA SER A 529 -18.63 -15.10 13.56
C SER A 529 -17.48 -14.70 14.51
N GLY A 530 -16.62 -15.65 14.92
CA GLY A 530 -15.44 -15.34 15.75
C GLY A 530 -14.46 -14.41 15.03
N TYR A 531 -14.06 -14.75 13.80
CA TYR A 531 -13.17 -13.90 13.01
C TYR A 531 -13.82 -12.58 12.57
N ALA A 532 -15.15 -12.55 12.38
CA ALA A 532 -15.87 -11.30 12.11
C ALA A 532 -15.82 -10.36 13.33
N HIS A 533 -15.89 -10.90 14.54
CA HIS A 533 -15.77 -10.13 15.76
C HIS A 533 -14.35 -9.58 15.94
N GLU A 534 -13.34 -10.43 15.77
CA GLU A 534 -11.94 -10.01 15.89
C GLU A 534 -11.59 -8.94 14.83
N LEU A 535 -11.94 -9.18 13.57
CA LEU A 535 -11.54 -8.33 12.44
C LEU A 535 -12.36 -7.04 12.33
N PHE A 536 -13.66 -7.09 12.63
CA PHE A 536 -14.59 -5.97 12.38
C PHE A 536 -15.40 -5.54 13.61
N GLY A 537 -15.36 -6.31 14.69
CA GLY A 537 -16.18 -6.06 15.88
C GLY A 537 -17.62 -6.51 15.76
N TYR A 538 -17.94 -7.38 14.80
CA TYR A 538 -19.30 -7.88 14.61
C TYR A 538 -19.42 -9.39 14.89
N PRO A 539 -20.39 -9.84 15.69
CA PRO A 539 -21.28 -9.02 16.53
C PRO A 539 -20.50 -8.34 17.66
N ASP A 540 -21.08 -7.31 18.27
CA ASP A 540 -20.51 -6.70 19.47
C ASP A 540 -20.31 -7.77 20.55
N GLY A 541 -19.15 -7.72 21.21
CA GLY A 541 -18.72 -8.71 22.19
C GLY A 541 -18.05 -8.07 23.39
N ILE A 542 -17.94 -8.85 24.47
CA ILE A 542 -17.35 -8.41 25.74
C ILE A 542 -15.81 -8.42 25.69
N VAL A 543 -15.24 -9.26 24.81
CA VAL A 543 -13.78 -9.37 24.65
C VAL A 543 -13.28 -8.15 23.88
N PRO A 544 -12.31 -7.39 24.44
CA PRO A 544 -11.72 -6.27 23.72
C PRO A 544 -10.98 -6.76 22.49
N ARG A 545 -11.20 -6.07 21.36
CA ARG A 545 -10.50 -6.32 20.11
C ARG A 545 -9.07 -5.81 20.17
N ASP A 546 -8.23 -6.34 19.28
CA ASP A 546 -6.92 -5.75 19.00
C ASP A 546 -7.11 -4.27 18.58
N PRO A 547 -6.54 -3.31 19.33
CA PRO A 547 -6.61 -1.89 18.98
C PRO A 547 -6.06 -1.58 17.59
N GLN A 548 -5.08 -2.34 17.09
CA GLN A 548 -4.47 -2.15 15.77
C GLN A 548 -5.47 -2.44 14.66
N LEU A 549 -6.21 -3.54 14.78
CA LEU A 549 -7.30 -3.89 13.84
C LEU A 549 -8.51 -2.99 14.01
N SER A 550 -8.72 -2.43 15.21
CA SER A 550 -9.81 -1.50 15.51
C SER A 550 -9.57 -0.11 14.91
N LEU A 551 -8.31 0.33 14.85
CA LEU A 551 -7.89 1.61 14.25
C LEU A 551 -7.56 1.50 12.75
N GLY A 552 -7.22 0.29 12.29
CA GLY A 552 -6.85 0.01 10.90
C GLY A 552 -8.00 0.27 9.93
N ARG A 553 -7.74 1.12 8.93
CA ARG A 553 -8.64 1.34 7.78
C ARG A 553 -8.51 0.23 6.74
N GLU A 554 -7.35 -0.41 6.68
CA GLU A 554 -7.04 -1.55 5.83
C GLU A 554 -7.01 -2.83 6.66
N HIS A 555 -7.60 -3.89 6.12
CA HIS A 555 -7.62 -5.22 6.71
C HIS A 555 -7.26 -6.27 5.67
N VAL A 556 -6.90 -7.46 6.14
CA VAL A 556 -6.65 -8.63 5.29
C VAL A 556 -7.46 -9.83 5.78
N TYR A 557 -8.03 -10.54 4.81
CA TYR A 557 -8.70 -11.81 5.04
C TYR A 557 -8.22 -12.85 4.01
N TYR A 558 -8.18 -14.11 4.39
CA TYR A 558 -7.61 -15.18 3.57
C TYR A 558 -8.67 -16.15 3.06
N HIS A 559 -8.51 -16.55 1.80
CA HIS A 559 -9.35 -17.50 1.09
C HIS A 559 -8.51 -18.58 0.37
N SER A 560 -9.17 -19.64 -0.10
CA SER A 560 -8.51 -20.65 -0.93
C SER A 560 -8.56 -20.19 -2.38
N VAL A 561 -7.45 -20.29 -3.12
CA VAL A 561 -7.36 -19.96 -4.55
C VAL A 561 -8.37 -20.74 -5.41
N GLY A 562 -8.75 -21.94 -4.98
CA GLY A 562 -9.64 -22.82 -5.75
C GLY A 562 -11.02 -22.22 -6.02
N ASN A 563 -11.29 -21.87 -7.27
CA ASN A 563 -12.56 -21.30 -7.79
C ASN A 563 -12.96 -19.96 -7.15
N SER A 564 -11.99 -19.11 -6.80
CA SER A 564 -12.26 -17.76 -6.33
C SER A 564 -12.84 -16.91 -7.46
N PRO A 565 -14.06 -16.35 -7.32
CA PRO A 565 -14.63 -15.47 -8.34
C PRO A 565 -14.18 -14.00 -8.18
N LEU A 566 -13.25 -13.73 -7.26
CA LEU A 566 -12.83 -12.39 -6.88
C LEU A 566 -12.07 -11.71 -8.02
N ALA A 567 -12.23 -10.39 -8.10
CA ALA A 567 -11.49 -9.53 -8.99
C ALA A 567 -11.28 -8.18 -8.31
N GLU A 568 -10.08 -7.62 -8.46
CA GLU A 568 -9.71 -6.31 -7.94
C GLU A 568 -9.80 -5.22 -9.02
N PRO A 569 -10.17 -3.97 -8.64
CA PRO A 569 -10.86 -3.63 -7.40
C PRO A 569 -12.30 -4.15 -7.38
N GLY A 570 -12.93 -4.21 -6.21
CA GLY A 570 -14.30 -4.70 -6.06
C GLY A 570 -15.01 -4.23 -4.79
N ARG A 571 -16.24 -4.70 -4.57
CA ARG A 571 -16.99 -4.53 -3.31
C ARG A 571 -17.21 -5.87 -2.65
N VAL A 572 -16.97 -5.95 -1.35
CA VAL A 572 -17.21 -7.15 -0.55
C VAL A 572 -18.37 -6.90 0.40
N LEU A 573 -19.41 -7.72 0.33
CA LEU A 573 -20.41 -7.88 1.38
C LEU A 573 -20.00 -9.02 2.30
N TRP A 574 -19.87 -8.71 3.58
CA TRP A 574 -19.51 -9.69 4.59
C TRP A 574 -20.75 -10.39 5.11
N LEU A 575 -20.75 -11.72 4.98
CA LEU A 575 -21.77 -12.59 5.55
C LEU A 575 -21.18 -13.31 6.76
N SER A 576 -21.73 -13.06 7.95
CA SER A 576 -21.33 -13.78 9.16
C SER A 576 -21.93 -15.19 9.14
N THR A 577 -21.12 -16.20 9.44
CA THR A 577 -21.47 -17.64 9.34
C THR A 577 -21.01 -18.43 10.56
N GLY A 578 -21.58 -19.62 10.75
CA GLY A 578 -21.27 -20.51 11.87
C GLY A 578 -22.40 -20.55 12.90
N LYS A 579 -22.05 -20.84 14.15
CA LYS A 579 -22.99 -20.91 15.28
C LYS A 579 -22.80 -19.69 16.18
N GLY A 580 -23.90 -19.18 16.74
CA GLY A 580 -23.89 -18.06 17.69
C GLY A 580 -24.56 -16.79 17.18
N THR A 581 -24.59 -15.78 18.04
CA THR A 581 -25.18 -14.45 17.77
C THR A 581 -24.56 -13.81 16.52
N GLY A 582 -25.37 -13.11 15.73
CA GLY A 582 -24.91 -12.45 14.50
C GLY A 582 -24.67 -13.36 13.29
N SER A 583 -24.67 -14.69 13.44
CA SER A 583 -24.57 -15.61 12.30
C SER A 583 -25.80 -15.50 11.37
N GLY A 584 -25.59 -15.70 10.07
CA GLY A 584 -26.64 -15.64 9.04
C GLY A 584 -27.06 -14.22 8.65
N HIS A 585 -26.22 -13.22 8.93
CA HIS A 585 -26.47 -11.81 8.61
C HIS A 585 -25.36 -11.24 7.73
N PHE A 586 -25.77 -10.47 6.72
CA PHE A 586 -24.91 -9.50 6.06
C PHE A 586 -24.74 -8.32 7.01
N PHE A 587 -23.51 -8.03 7.41
CA PHE A 587 -23.26 -7.09 8.49
C PHE A 587 -22.33 -5.95 8.13
N ALA A 588 -21.61 -6.06 7.01
CA ALA A 588 -20.70 -5.02 6.58
C ALA A 588 -20.48 -5.03 5.06
N ALA A 589 -20.03 -3.90 4.54
CA ALA A 589 -19.50 -3.78 3.19
C ALA A 589 -18.08 -3.20 3.23
N SER A 590 -17.15 -3.75 2.46
CA SER A 590 -15.79 -3.20 2.29
C SER A 590 -15.48 -2.97 0.82
N GLN A 591 -14.51 -2.11 0.58
CA GLN A 591 -13.83 -2.02 -0.71
C GLN A 591 -12.77 -3.13 -0.77
N LEU A 592 -12.67 -3.83 -1.90
CA LEU A 592 -11.59 -4.77 -2.20
C LEU A 592 -10.54 -4.02 -3.02
N ASP A 593 -9.41 -3.73 -2.39
CA ASP A 593 -8.35 -2.93 -3.00
C ASP A 593 -7.34 -3.80 -3.75
N GLY A 594 -7.15 -5.04 -3.29
CA GLY A 594 -6.25 -5.97 -3.95
C GLY A 594 -6.35 -7.42 -3.50
N LEU A 595 -5.69 -8.30 -4.24
CA LEU A 595 -5.62 -9.74 -4.13
C LEU A 595 -4.15 -10.14 -4.26
N MET A 596 -3.69 -11.01 -3.36
CA MET A 596 -2.35 -11.57 -3.39
C MET A 596 -2.44 -13.09 -3.31
N ILE A 597 -1.83 -13.80 -4.26
CA ILE A 597 -1.79 -15.26 -4.29
C ILE A 597 -0.35 -15.71 -4.07
N ASP A 598 -0.12 -16.46 -2.99
CA ASP A 598 1.20 -17.00 -2.66
C ASP A 598 1.06 -18.18 -1.68
N SER A 599 2.17 -18.77 -1.24
CA SER A 599 2.20 -19.77 -0.18
C SER A 599 1.64 -19.19 1.13
N PRO A 600 1.02 -20.02 2.00
CA PRO A 600 0.54 -19.58 3.30
C PRO A 600 1.60 -18.87 4.15
N GLU A 601 2.85 -19.33 4.09
CA GLU A 601 3.99 -18.77 4.82
C GLU A 601 4.33 -17.37 4.31
N ASN A 602 4.39 -17.19 2.99
CA ASN A 602 4.68 -15.92 2.34
C ASN A 602 3.55 -14.90 2.57
N LEU A 603 2.29 -15.33 2.40
CA LEU A 603 1.13 -14.48 2.65
C LEU A 603 1.03 -14.04 4.11
N HIS A 604 1.17 -14.98 5.05
CA HIS A 604 1.16 -14.66 6.47
C HIS A 604 2.35 -13.76 6.82
N ALA A 605 3.55 -14.04 6.30
CA ALA A 605 4.70 -13.18 6.50
C ALA A 605 4.42 -11.77 5.97
N ALA A 606 3.90 -11.61 4.76
CA ALA A 606 3.64 -10.32 4.15
C ALA A 606 2.55 -9.51 4.87
N LEU A 607 1.42 -10.15 5.22
CA LEU A 607 0.14 -9.48 5.47
C LEU A 607 -0.50 -9.75 6.84
N SER A 608 0.09 -10.59 7.72
CA SER A 608 -0.53 -10.97 9.00
C SER A 608 -0.94 -9.79 9.88
N TYR A 609 -0.19 -8.68 9.85
CA TYR A 609 -0.47 -7.47 10.64
C TYR A 609 -1.81 -6.80 10.30
N TYR A 610 -2.37 -7.07 9.12
CA TYR A 610 -3.66 -6.53 8.68
C TYR A 610 -4.83 -7.48 8.97
N GLY A 611 -4.59 -8.71 9.43
CA GLY A 611 -5.60 -9.76 9.53
C GLY A 611 -5.62 -10.46 10.88
N VAL A 612 -6.60 -11.35 11.06
CA VAL A 612 -6.82 -12.13 12.30
C VAL A 612 -6.32 -13.57 12.20
N PHE A 613 -5.80 -13.98 11.05
CA PHE A 613 -5.35 -15.37 10.84
C PHE A 613 -3.90 -15.53 11.26
N ASP A 614 -3.66 -16.46 12.18
CA ASP A 614 -2.34 -17.04 12.37
C ASP A 614 -1.92 -17.90 11.17
N LEU A 615 -0.65 -18.27 11.09
CA LEU A 615 -0.13 -19.08 9.99
C LEU A 615 -0.91 -20.40 9.82
N ALA A 616 -1.34 -21.02 10.91
CA ALA A 616 -2.14 -22.23 10.87
C ALA A 616 -3.52 -21.98 10.23
N ALA A 617 -4.16 -20.85 10.49
CA ALA A 617 -5.41 -20.44 9.88
C ALA A 617 -5.24 -20.12 8.39
N VAL A 618 -4.17 -19.43 7.99
CA VAL A 618 -3.85 -19.19 6.57
C VAL A 618 -3.64 -20.52 5.84
N THR A 619 -2.89 -21.45 6.44
CA THR A 619 -2.67 -22.80 5.89
C THR A 619 -3.98 -23.57 5.75
N ARG A 620 -4.87 -23.51 6.75
CA ARG A 620 -6.21 -24.09 6.65
C ARG A 620 -7.05 -23.41 5.56
N ALA A 621 -6.91 -22.11 5.37
CA ALA A 621 -7.61 -21.35 4.33
C ALA A 621 -7.22 -21.79 2.93
N ALA A 622 -5.97 -22.24 2.72
CA ALA A 622 -5.51 -22.85 1.46
C ALA A 622 -6.25 -24.16 1.11
N ARG A 623 -6.92 -24.80 2.09
CA ARG A 623 -7.65 -26.07 1.93
C ARG A 623 -6.79 -27.20 1.35
N GLY A 624 -5.56 -27.33 1.86
CA GLY A 624 -4.61 -28.37 1.44
C GLY A 624 -3.92 -28.09 0.09
N ARG A 625 -4.04 -26.88 -0.46
CA ARG A 625 -3.26 -26.42 -1.61
C ARG A 625 -1.95 -25.78 -1.17
N GLN A 626 -1.00 -25.71 -2.10
CA GLN A 626 0.29 -25.03 -1.92
C GLN A 626 0.17 -23.51 -1.80
N GLN A 627 -0.94 -22.93 -2.29
CA GLN A 627 -1.18 -21.49 -2.30
C GLN A 627 -2.52 -21.14 -1.65
N ALA A 628 -2.58 -19.96 -1.04
CA ALA A 628 -3.80 -19.30 -0.60
C ALA A 628 -3.96 -17.95 -1.34
N GLU A 629 -5.09 -17.29 -1.14
CA GLU A 629 -5.39 -15.97 -1.69
C GLU A 629 -5.68 -15.02 -0.52
N ALA A 630 -5.01 -13.88 -0.45
CA ALA A 630 -5.25 -12.84 0.53
C ALA A 630 -6.00 -11.68 -0.11
N LEU A 631 -7.09 -11.26 0.53
CA LEU A 631 -7.92 -10.13 0.14
C LEU A 631 -7.49 -8.92 0.97
N ARG A 632 -7.02 -7.86 0.32
CA ARG A 632 -6.80 -6.55 0.93
C ARG A 632 -8.05 -5.73 0.81
N ILE A 633 -8.59 -5.31 1.94
CA ILE A 633 -9.84 -4.56 2.00
C ILE A 633 -9.65 -3.26 2.75
N SER A 634 -10.44 -2.26 2.40
CA SER A 634 -10.51 -1.00 3.13
C SER A 634 -11.93 -0.48 3.21
N ASN A 635 -12.10 0.67 3.89
CA ASN A 635 -13.37 1.40 3.93
C ASN A 635 -14.53 0.53 4.41
N THR A 636 -14.29 -0.34 5.40
CA THR A 636 -15.31 -1.25 5.91
C THR A 636 -16.41 -0.46 6.64
N GLU A 637 -17.63 -0.61 6.15
CA GLU A 637 -18.85 0.00 6.68
C GLU A 637 -19.67 -1.07 7.39
N ILE A 638 -19.71 -1.00 8.73
CA ILE A 638 -20.58 -1.87 9.53
C ILE A 638 -22.03 -1.37 9.42
N PHE A 639 -22.93 -2.29 9.15
CA PHE A 639 -24.35 -2.02 8.98
C PHE A 639 -25.00 -1.75 10.34
N ARG A 640 -25.71 -0.62 10.42
CA ARG A 640 -26.56 -0.26 11.56
C ARG A 640 -27.70 -1.27 11.76
N ALA A 641 -28.17 -1.86 10.67
CA ALA A 641 -29.23 -2.88 10.67
C ALA A 641 -28.81 -4.12 9.85
N PRO A 642 -28.04 -5.06 10.42
CA PRO A 642 -27.59 -6.25 9.71
C PRO A 642 -28.73 -7.00 9.00
N VAL A 643 -28.52 -7.37 7.75
CA VAL A 643 -29.56 -7.93 6.88
C VAL A 643 -29.52 -9.46 6.93
N SER A 644 -30.60 -10.10 7.37
CA SER A 644 -30.65 -11.57 7.47
C SER A 644 -30.65 -12.28 6.11
N LEU A 645 -30.18 -13.54 6.08
CA LEU A 645 -30.29 -14.41 4.89
C LEU A 645 -31.74 -14.56 4.39
N ARG A 646 -32.72 -14.63 5.30
CA ARG A 646 -34.14 -14.68 4.94
C ARG A 646 -34.55 -13.44 4.13
N ARG A 647 -34.07 -12.27 4.55
CA ARG A 647 -34.34 -11.01 3.86
C ARG A 647 -33.66 -10.95 2.49
N TYR A 648 -32.41 -11.43 2.41
CA TYR A 648 -31.71 -11.60 1.14
C TYR A 648 -32.50 -12.48 0.15
N HIS A 649 -33.03 -13.62 0.59
CA HIS A 649 -33.80 -14.51 -0.29
C HIS A 649 -35.03 -13.82 -0.88
N ARG A 650 -35.73 -12.99 -0.10
CA ARG A 650 -36.84 -12.17 -0.59
C ARG A 650 -36.39 -11.18 -1.66
N TYR A 651 -35.25 -10.53 -1.49
CA TYR A 651 -34.69 -9.64 -2.51
C TYR A 651 -34.27 -10.41 -3.76
N ARG A 652 -33.66 -11.57 -3.61
CA ARG A 652 -33.30 -12.45 -4.72
C ARG A 652 -34.54 -12.84 -5.54
N GLU A 653 -35.63 -13.21 -4.89
CA GLU A 653 -36.91 -13.54 -5.55
C GLU A 653 -37.50 -12.35 -6.31
N GLN A 654 -37.41 -11.14 -5.75
CA GLN A 654 -37.88 -9.93 -6.41
C GLN A 654 -37.06 -9.54 -7.64
N VAL A 655 -35.75 -9.76 -7.61
CA VAL A 655 -34.85 -9.37 -8.71
C VAL A 655 -34.76 -10.48 -9.77
N GLY A 656 -34.93 -11.75 -9.38
CA GLY A 656 -34.91 -12.91 -10.28
C GLY A 656 -33.51 -13.46 -10.61
N GLU A 657 -32.45 -12.93 -9.99
CA GLU A 657 -31.04 -13.31 -10.21
C GLU A 657 -30.28 -13.37 -8.87
N GLY A 658 -29.09 -13.96 -8.88
CA GLY A 658 -28.17 -13.99 -7.73
C GLY A 658 -27.98 -15.38 -7.07
N PRO A 659 -26.96 -15.52 -6.20
CA PRO A 659 -26.61 -16.81 -5.61
C PRO A 659 -27.68 -17.37 -4.67
N THR A 660 -27.89 -18.69 -4.72
CA THR A 660 -28.87 -19.38 -3.86
C THR A 660 -28.33 -19.76 -2.49
N ALA A 661 -27.02 -19.92 -2.36
CA ALA A 661 -26.32 -20.28 -1.13
C ALA A 661 -24.90 -19.70 -1.08
N PHE A 662 -24.34 -19.57 0.12
CA PHE A 662 -23.06 -18.91 0.40
C PHE A 662 -22.06 -19.83 1.12
N MET A 663 -21.82 -21.02 0.57
CA MET A 663 -20.84 -21.98 1.11
C MET A 663 -19.37 -21.58 0.83
N SER A 664 -19.17 -20.61 -0.06
CA SER A 664 -17.89 -20.02 -0.45
C SER A 664 -18.15 -18.63 -1.03
N THR A 665 -17.09 -17.90 -1.38
CA THR A 665 -17.19 -16.60 -2.03
C THR A 665 -18.02 -16.68 -3.31
N ARG A 666 -18.88 -15.69 -3.54
CA ARG A 666 -19.78 -15.63 -4.69
C ARG A 666 -19.84 -14.22 -5.24
N ARG A 667 -19.88 -14.09 -6.57
CA ARG A 667 -20.27 -12.83 -7.23
C ARG A 667 -21.76 -12.58 -7.01
N ILE A 668 -22.13 -11.34 -6.74
CA ILE A 668 -23.51 -10.89 -6.56
C ILE A 668 -23.82 -9.74 -7.52
N PRO A 669 -25.01 -9.70 -8.14
CA PRO A 669 -25.42 -8.57 -8.97
C PRO A 669 -25.44 -7.25 -8.18
N ALA A 670 -25.01 -6.14 -8.82
CA ALA A 670 -24.98 -4.81 -8.21
C ALA A 670 -26.36 -4.37 -7.68
N LYS A 671 -27.45 -4.76 -8.36
CA LYS A 671 -28.82 -4.51 -7.91
C LYS A 671 -29.14 -5.14 -6.56
N LEU A 672 -28.71 -6.39 -6.34
CA LEU A 672 -28.90 -7.07 -5.07
C LEU A 672 -27.98 -6.51 -4.00
N PHE A 673 -26.72 -6.21 -4.34
CA PHE A 673 -25.80 -5.50 -3.45
C PHE A 673 -26.43 -4.20 -2.94
N GLY A 674 -26.95 -3.36 -3.83
CA GLY A 674 -27.55 -2.08 -3.47
C GLY A 674 -28.80 -2.19 -2.59
N LYS A 675 -29.61 -3.25 -2.75
CA LYS A 675 -30.75 -3.51 -1.85
C LYS A 675 -30.29 -3.87 -0.43
N ILE A 676 -29.30 -4.76 -0.30
CA ILE A 676 -28.74 -5.17 0.99
C ILE A 676 -28.05 -3.98 1.66
N TYR A 677 -27.23 -3.25 0.91
CA TYR A 677 -26.47 -2.12 1.42
C TYR A 677 -27.38 -1.02 1.97
N ARG A 678 -28.42 -0.63 1.23
CA ARG A 678 -29.38 0.41 1.67
C ARG A 678 -30.18 -0.01 2.90
N GLU A 679 -30.66 -1.25 2.96
CA GLU A 679 -31.31 -1.74 4.18
C GLU A 679 -30.34 -1.78 5.37
N GLY A 680 -29.10 -2.23 5.14
CA GLY A 680 -28.07 -2.36 6.16
C GLY A 680 -27.60 -1.04 6.77
N THR A 681 -27.46 -0.02 5.93
CA THR A 681 -26.92 1.29 6.31
C THR A 681 -28.01 2.31 6.67
N GLY A 682 -29.23 2.11 6.16
CA GLY A 682 -30.30 3.12 6.23
C GLY A 682 -30.17 4.22 5.17
N THR A 683 -29.24 4.09 4.21
CA THR A 683 -29.05 5.03 3.09
C THR A 683 -30.23 4.94 2.11
N GLN A 684 -30.67 6.09 1.56
CA GLN A 684 -31.77 6.17 0.58
C GLN A 684 -31.38 5.64 -0.81
#